data_AF-A0A1S3RTN0-F1
#
_entry.id   AF-A0A1S3RTN0-F1
#
_cell.length_a   1.000
_cell.length_b   1.000
_cell.length_c   1.000
_cell.angle_alpha   90.00
_cell.angle_beta   90.00
_cell.angle_gamma   90.00
#
_symmetry.space_group_name_H-M   'P 1'
#
loop_
_entity.id
_entity.type
_entity.pdbx_description
1 polymer ?
#
loop_
_entity_poly.entity_id
_entity_poly.type
_entity_poly.pdbx_seq_one_letter_code
_entity_poly.pdbx_strand_id
1 'polypeptide(L)'
;MGPVSLQVETEQEQKPEGEMECYHSLLQAGSQLENTLQLSVSMSMKEVDGYIEKQVAYLSGGRGEDSSVIVTLPEYSAFSDIPEESLAKVLTYLTLIPRARQPGVKFIIILDRRLDTWTSIKTALARIAASFPGNLHLVLVLRPTSFFQRTVTDLGFRFSQEDFMLKMPVVMLSSVTDLLRYIDENQLTSEFGGTLDYCHSDWIVLRTAIESFAVTVKDIAQMLQGFGTELAETKLPDEGTAIMRLLSAHTDKYRKLKEAIRSISKEGRHLLASLEASGREEDSLWDVRLDWETVQRLLAQLRGMESAFDGFFEKHHLKLQQYLQLLRYEHRFKEMELSLERLASQEREVSSSGETLTQTEQTLRDLDSLEAHAQEEMGHAQIIILHGHQLAASHHYAMALIVQRGNELRHRCDTLSNALRVKRTHLSQAHRLLLRLGQAQSWCDDGAYLLAQQLVGKFQSKEGAQAALKDIDRFLEGAPSLLSSGHDLLAVEFESVLTPEIQVQIGKTFEKHTVVQEMIHNRQVCLRKLADKHVRPIQLVAPRAESPPRSKSPLFSPKHGVDSLKFSFDLSLPGKRTSRKSPASRKIEVMHDYQENRSSLRSSLEGEDSPDLLKRHVMRELIETERVYVEELLSVLLGYRGEMENPALAGLLPPTLRSKRNVLFGNMPEIYNFHSRVFLHDLEGCLETPEGVGACFLERVRNVYMPSNSSLDLEASSTAFFPLFPSNQKENFKVYACYCQNKPRSESLWRQYSDCAFFQECQKKLEHKLGLDSYLLKPVQRLTKYQLLLKELLKYSAGGCEGTSELQAALAAMLHLLKSVNDSMHQIAITGYQGELCDLGRVLMQGSFSVWISHKKGPTRVKELARFQPTQRHLFLYERALLFCKRREEHGEGADKTPSYSFKHCLKMSAVGITENVKGDVKKFEIWYSGREEVYVVQAPTVEVKTAWLGELRRILTNQQKLLKDERCVDIQMPDHIRRSPPVSESKQQRASFSSEDTVREEQYRPTVPLPKSPVQPTQLARHASLNGHLSGSGGVGWRSGPLSPVRHRGGGHCSAGFRQI
;
A
#
# COMPACT_ATOMS: atom_id res chain seq x y z
N MET A 1 -39.17 -21.95 -26.90
CA MET A 1 -38.47 -22.89 -25.99
C MET A 1 -38.41 -22.26 -24.61
N GLY A 2 -38.46 -23.05 -23.54
CA GLY A 2 -38.56 -22.52 -22.17
C GLY A 2 -37.27 -21.84 -21.66
N PRO A 3 -37.35 -21.06 -20.57
CA PRO A 3 -36.17 -20.52 -19.91
C PRO A 3 -35.33 -21.67 -19.33
N VAL A 4 -34.07 -21.77 -19.72
CA VAL A 4 -33.14 -22.73 -19.13
C VAL A 4 -32.81 -22.25 -17.72
N SER A 5 -33.13 -23.07 -16.73
CA SER A 5 -32.85 -22.81 -15.31
C SER A 5 -31.37 -22.55 -15.07
N LEU A 6 -31.07 -21.80 -14.00
CA LEU A 6 -29.72 -21.69 -13.43
C LEU A 6 -29.29 -23.01 -12.75
N GLN A 7 -29.23 -24.10 -13.52
CA GLN A 7 -28.35 -25.21 -13.21
C GLN A 7 -26.94 -24.81 -13.63
N VAL A 8 -26.28 -24.07 -12.73
CA VAL A 8 -24.83 -24.20 -12.60
C VAL A 8 -24.59 -25.69 -12.39
N GLU A 9 -23.91 -26.34 -13.34
CA GLU A 9 -23.47 -27.71 -13.10
C GLU A 9 -22.56 -27.69 -11.88
N THR A 10 -22.95 -28.45 -10.86
CA THR A 10 -22.13 -28.62 -9.67
C THR A 10 -20.93 -29.50 -10.01
N GLU A 11 -19.92 -28.89 -10.63
CA GLU A 11 -18.55 -29.14 -10.20
C GLU A 11 -18.57 -29.13 -8.68
N GLN A 12 -18.09 -30.22 -8.09
CA GLN A 12 -18.31 -30.53 -6.68
C GLN A 12 -17.73 -29.44 -5.78
N GLU A 13 -18.20 -29.35 -4.53
CA GLU A 13 -17.57 -28.55 -3.48
C GLU A 13 -16.18 -29.12 -3.09
N GLN A 14 -15.24 -29.10 -4.02
CA GLN A 14 -13.81 -29.10 -3.72
C GLN A 14 -13.51 -27.76 -3.04
N LYS A 15 -13.82 -27.70 -1.72
CA LYS A 15 -13.18 -26.73 -0.83
C LYS A 15 -11.68 -26.82 -1.11
N PRO A 16 -11.03 -25.76 -1.63
CA PRO A 16 -9.65 -25.86 -2.08
C PRO A 16 -8.79 -26.29 -0.88
N GLU A 17 -7.95 -27.31 -1.08
CA GLU A 17 -7.32 -28.04 0.03
C GLU A 17 -6.57 -27.08 0.99
N GLY A 18 -5.91 -26.07 0.43
CA GLY A 18 -5.23 -24.99 1.16
C GLY A 18 -6.11 -23.99 1.94
N GLU A 19 -7.44 -24.05 1.88
CA GLU A 19 -8.31 -23.38 2.88
C GLU A 19 -8.50 -24.27 4.12
N MET A 20 -8.73 -25.57 3.91
CA MET A 20 -8.87 -26.55 4.98
C MET A 20 -7.56 -26.69 5.77
N GLU A 21 -6.39 -26.64 5.11
CA GLU A 21 -5.08 -26.62 5.79
C GLU A 21 -4.95 -25.51 6.84
N CYS A 22 -5.40 -24.28 6.55
CA CYS A 22 -5.32 -23.17 7.52
C CYS A 22 -6.32 -23.33 8.67
N TYR A 23 -7.51 -23.86 8.39
CA TYR A 23 -8.49 -24.18 9.44
C TYR A 23 -8.02 -25.34 10.33
N HIS A 24 -7.43 -26.39 9.77
CA HIS A 24 -6.79 -27.47 10.53
C HIS A 24 -5.58 -26.97 11.34
N SER A 25 -4.80 -26.03 10.81
CA SER A 25 -3.70 -25.37 11.56
C SER A 25 -4.22 -24.59 12.77
N LEU A 26 -5.34 -23.88 12.64
CA LEU A 26 -6.01 -23.18 13.74
C LEU A 26 -6.50 -24.16 14.81
N LEU A 27 -7.17 -25.25 14.40
CA LEU A 27 -7.64 -26.30 15.33
C LEU A 27 -6.47 -26.99 16.06
N GLN A 28 -5.37 -27.25 15.36
CA GLN A 28 -4.16 -27.83 15.95
C GLN A 28 -3.51 -26.89 16.98
N ALA A 29 -3.42 -25.58 16.68
CA ALA A 29 -2.90 -24.58 17.61
C ALA A 29 -3.77 -24.46 18.88
N GLY A 30 -5.10 -24.46 18.72
CA GLY A 30 -6.05 -24.48 19.84
C GLY A 30 -5.88 -25.74 20.71
N SER A 31 -5.80 -26.92 20.11
CA SER A 31 -5.58 -28.18 20.84
C SER A 31 -4.25 -28.21 21.61
N GLN A 32 -3.17 -27.66 21.04
CA GLN A 32 -1.88 -27.53 21.76
C GLN A 32 -1.99 -26.61 22.98
N LEU A 33 -2.76 -25.53 22.88
CA LEU A 33 -3.02 -24.61 23.99
C LEU A 33 -3.92 -25.26 25.06
N GLU A 34 -4.99 -25.98 24.68
CA GLU A 34 -5.82 -26.70 25.65
C GLU A 34 -5.02 -27.78 26.42
N ASN A 35 -4.18 -28.56 25.74
CA ASN A 35 -3.28 -29.51 26.40
C ASN A 35 -2.29 -28.82 27.37
N THR A 36 -1.85 -27.60 27.06
CA THR A 36 -0.96 -26.81 27.93
C THR A 36 -1.69 -26.29 29.17
N LEU A 37 -2.98 -25.96 29.04
CA LEU A 37 -3.82 -25.42 30.11
C LEU A 37 -4.43 -26.50 31.02
N GLN A 38 -4.74 -27.69 30.49
CA GLN A 38 -5.20 -28.83 31.29
C GLN A 38 -4.15 -29.26 32.33
N LEU A 39 -2.86 -29.08 32.01
CA LEU A 39 -1.74 -29.35 32.93
C LEU A 39 -1.52 -28.26 33.99
N SER A 40 -2.10 -27.06 33.84
CA SER A 40 -1.85 -25.91 34.73
C SER A 40 -3.08 -25.41 35.51
N VAL A 41 -4.29 -25.85 35.18
CA VAL A 41 -5.56 -25.36 35.78
C VAL A 41 -6.48 -26.52 36.20
N SER A 42 -5.92 -27.62 36.72
CA SER A 42 -6.71 -28.76 37.25
C SER A 42 -7.24 -28.55 38.68
N MET A 43 -6.71 -27.57 39.39
CA MET A 43 -7.22 -27.02 40.66
C MET A 43 -6.77 -25.55 40.72
N SER A 44 -7.67 -24.63 41.07
CA SER A 44 -7.46 -23.19 41.00
C SER A 44 -7.28 -22.54 42.37
N MET A 45 -6.61 -21.39 42.41
CA MET A 45 -6.42 -20.59 43.64
C MET A 45 -7.75 -20.33 44.36
N LYS A 46 -8.83 -20.06 43.60
CA LYS A 46 -10.19 -19.78 44.12
C LYS A 46 -10.80 -20.90 44.97
N GLU A 47 -10.31 -22.14 44.85
CA GLU A 47 -10.79 -23.29 45.63
C GLU A 47 -10.11 -23.44 47.00
N VAL A 48 -8.97 -22.75 47.18
CA VAL A 48 -8.12 -22.85 48.38
C VAL A 48 -7.82 -21.49 49.04
N ASP A 49 -8.17 -20.39 48.37
CA ASP A 49 -7.84 -18.99 48.69
C ASP A 49 -7.93 -18.67 50.19
N GLY A 50 -9.14 -18.77 50.77
CA GLY A 50 -9.40 -18.48 52.19
C GLY A 50 -8.78 -19.47 53.21
N TYR A 51 -7.93 -20.41 52.79
CA TYR A 51 -7.01 -21.16 53.62
C TYR A 51 -5.54 -20.80 53.33
N ILE A 52 -5.19 -20.46 52.08
CA ILE A 52 -3.88 -19.93 51.73
C ILE A 52 -3.67 -18.55 52.36
N GLU A 53 -4.63 -17.62 52.25
CA GLU A 53 -4.63 -16.30 52.94
C GLU A 53 -4.38 -16.40 54.45
N LYS A 54 -4.82 -17.51 55.07
CA LYS A 54 -4.66 -17.80 56.50
C LYS A 54 -3.35 -18.51 56.83
N GLN A 55 -2.47 -18.66 55.84
CA GLN A 55 -1.17 -19.33 55.93
C GLN A 55 -1.24 -20.77 56.48
N VAL A 56 -2.33 -21.51 56.23
CA VAL A 56 -2.49 -22.91 56.67
C VAL A 56 -1.33 -23.80 56.20
N ALA A 57 -0.89 -23.57 54.97
CA ALA A 57 0.36 -24.04 54.40
C ALA A 57 0.79 -23.07 53.28
N TYR A 58 2.07 -22.94 53.01
CA TYR A 58 2.58 -22.13 51.90
C TYR A 58 3.86 -22.69 51.27
N LEU A 59 4.16 -22.24 50.05
CA LEU A 59 5.45 -22.44 49.36
C LEU A 59 6.29 -21.18 49.52
N SER A 60 7.47 -21.28 50.14
CA SER A 60 8.42 -20.16 50.20
C SER A 60 9.23 -19.98 48.93
N GLY A 61 9.30 -21.01 48.08
CA GLY A 61 10.25 -21.14 46.97
C GLY A 61 11.54 -21.88 47.33
N GLY A 62 11.81 -22.09 48.62
CA GLY A 62 13.01 -22.78 49.10
C GLY A 62 13.12 -24.24 48.65
N ARG A 63 14.36 -24.73 48.58
CA ARG A 63 14.74 -26.12 48.24
C ARG A 63 15.65 -26.74 49.31
N GLY A 64 15.57 -28.06 49.49
CA GLY A 64 16.62 -28.83 50.16
C GLY A 64 17.68 -29.32 49.16
N GLU A 65 18.83 -29.81 49.67
CA GLU A 65 20.01 -30.28 48.90
C GLU A 65 19.65 -31.08 47.63
N ASP A 66 18.71 -32.01 47.78
CA ASP A 66 18.24 -32.95 46.75
C ASP A 66 17.26 -32.32 45.73
N SER A 67 17.29 -30.98 45.58
CA SER A 67 16.31 -30.14 44.86
C SER A 67 14.85 -30.35 45.31
N SER A 68 14.63 -30.88 46.51
CA SER A 68 13.30 -31.16 47.06
C SER A 68 12.59 -29.88 47.47
N VAL A 69 11.31 -29.73 47.13
CA VAL A 69 10.55 -28.49 47.37
C VAL A 69 10.09 -28.39 48.81
N ILE A 70 10.32 -27.23 49.44
CA ILE A 70 9.89 -26.97 50.82
C ILE A 70 8.43 -26.47 50.84
N VAL A 71 7.59 -27.14 51.62
CA VAL A 71 6.25 -26.69 51.99
C VAL A 71 6.25 -26.38 53.49
N THR A 72 5.89 -25.16 53.85
CA THR A 72 5.85 -24.72 55.25
C THR A 72 4.42 -24.75 55.78
N LEU A 73 4.22 -25.42 56.91
CA LEU A 73 3.01 -25.35 57.74
C LEU A 73 3.39 -24.55 59.00
N PRO A 74 3.18 -23.22 59.02
CA PRO A 74 3.56 -22.37 60.14
C PRO A 74 2.66 -22.61 61.37
N GLU A 75 3.02 -21.99 62.50
CA GLU A 75 2.24 -22.00 63.73
C GLU A 75 0.82 -21.49 63.50
N TYR A 76 -0.19 -22.35 63.69
CA TYR A 76 -1.59 -22.04 63.40
C TYR A 76 -2.50 -22.75 64.42
N SER A 77 -2.99 -21.99 65.40
CA SER A 77 -3.65 -22.51 66.61
C SER A 77 -4.99 -23.23 66.38
N ALA A 78 -5.60 -23.07 65.21
CA ALA A 78 -6.84 -23.75 64.82
C ALA A 78 -6.59 -24.89 63.79
N PHE A 79 -5.37 -25.43 63.70
CA PHE A 79 -5.03 -26.45 62.69
C PHE A 79 -5.85 -27.74 62.84
N SER A 80 -6.18 -28.11 64.08
CA SER A 80 -7.09 -29.19 64.43
C SER A 80 -8.45 -29.09 63.74
N ASP A 81 -8.94 -27.87 63.52
CA ASP A 81 -10.34 -27.58 63.21
C ASP A 81 -10.59 -27.47 61.70
N ILE A 82 -9.52 -27.39 60.90
CA ILE A 82 -9.56 -27.40 59.43
C ILE A 82 -10.12 -28.75 58.97
N PRO A 83 -11.13 -28.82 58.07
CA PRO A 83 -11.60 -30.09 57.51
C PRO A 83 -10.49 -30.85 56.77
N GLU A 84 -10.47 -32.17 56.86
CA GLU A 84 -9.45 -33.01 56.19
C GLU A 84 -9.48 -32.84 54.67
N GLU A 85 -10.67 -32.82 54.05
CA GLU A 85 -10.85 -32.52 52.63
C GLU A 85 -10.29 -31.14 52.22
N SER A 86 -10.37 -30.15 53.11
CA SER A 86 -9.82 -28.81 52.85
C SER A 86 -8.30 -28.77 52.96
N LEU A 87 -7.72 -29.49 53.93
CA LEU A 87 -6.27 -29.66 54.03
C LEU A 87 -5.72 -30.43 52.81
N ALA A 88 -6.41 -31.48 52.37
CA ALA A 88 -6.07 -32.22 51.16
C ALA A 88 -6.13 -31.35 49.89
N LYS A 89 -7.13 -30.46 49.75
CA LYS A 89 -7.18 -29.48 48.66
C LYS A 89 -6.00 -28.51 48.69
N VAL A 90 -5.69 -27.90 49.85
CA VAL A 90 -4.53 -27.01 50.02
C VAL A 90 -3.22 -27.71 49.65
N LEU A 91 -2.97 -28.91 50.18
CA LEU A 91 -1.76 -29.69 49.87
C LEU A 91 -1.74 -30.18 48.41
N THR A 92 -2.90 -30.45 47.80
CA THR A 92 -2.99 -30.78 46.37
C THR A 92 -2.61 -29.58 45.51
N TYR A 93 -3.16 -28.39 45.77
CA TYR A 93 -2.82 -27.17 45.03
C TYR A 93 -1.34 -26.82 45.15
N LEU A 94 -0.78 -26.80 46.36
CA LEU A 94 0.62 -26.46 46.58
C LEU A 94 1.59 -27.51 46.00
N THR A 95 1.24 -28.81 46.01
CA THR A 95 2.09 -29.83 45.36
C THR A 95 1.89 -29.90 43.84
N LEU A 96 0.72 -29.50 43.32
CA LEU A 96 0.44 -29.43 41.88
C LEU A 96 1.39 -28.45 41.18
N ILE A 97 1.65 -27.28 41.76
CA ILE A 97 2.46 -26.23 41.14
C ILE A 97 3.89 -26.75 40.76
N PRO A 98 4.66 -27.41 41.66
CA PRO A 98 5.91 -28.05 41.26
C PRO A 98 5.75 -29.30 40.42
N ARG A 99 4.72 -30.13 40.63
CA ARG A 99 4.52 -31.39 39.88
C ARG A 99 4.18 -31.17 38.40
N ALA A 100 3.49 -30.08 38.08
CA ALA A 100 3.23 -29.64 36.72
C ALA A 100 4.51 -29.13 36.01
N ARG A 101 5.54 -28.73 36.78
CA ARG A 101 6.86 -28.31 36.29
C ARG A 101 7.83 -29.50 36.16
N GLN A 102 7.83 -30.41 37.13
CA GLN A 102 8.72 -31.58 37.18
C GLN A 102 7.97 -32.83 37.71
N PRO A 103 7.67 -33.82 36.85
CA PRO A 103 7.08 -35.09 37.28
C PRO A 103 8.01 -35.85 38.24
N GLY A 104 7.46 -36.32 39.36
CA GLY A 104 8.19 -37.10 40.36
C GLY A 104 8.95 -36.31 41.44
N VAL A 105 8.90 -34.97 41.40
CA VAL A 105 9.54 -34.07 42.37
C VAL A 105 9.25 -34.45 43.83
N LYS A 106 10.30 -34.40 44.66
CA LYS A 106 10.27 -34.68 46.11
C LYS A 106 9.85 -33.43 46.91
N PHE A 107 9.26 -33.65 48.08
CA PHE A 107 8.83 -32.58 48.99
C PHE A 107 9.43 -32.74 50.39
N ILE A 108 9.78 -31.62 51.02
CA ILE A 108 10.12 -31.51 52.45
C ILE A 108 9.03 -30.68 53.11
N ILE A 109 8.55 -31.10 54.29
CA ILE A 109 7.63 -30.30 55.10
C ILE A 109 8.36 -29.72 56.30
N ILE A 110 8.25 -28.41 56.50
CA ILE A 110 8.54 -27.76 57.79
C ILE A 110 7.20 -27.60 58.52
N LEU A 111 7.08 -28.22 59.69
CA LEU A 111 5.92 -28.15 60.57
C LEU A 111 6.29 -27.38 61.85
N ASP A 112 5.82 -26.14 61.96
CA ASP A 112 6.10 -25.28 63.10
C ASP A 112 5.01 -25.39 64.16
N ARG A 113 5.34 -25.96 65.32
CA ARG A 113 4.41 -26.20 66.44
C ARG A 113 5.08 -25.83 67.77
N ARG A 114 5.82 -24.72 67.78
CA ARG A 114 6.56 -24.17 68.93
C ARG A 114 5.66 -23.74 70.09
N LEU A 115 4.41 -23.38 69.83
CA LEU A 115 3.42 -22.92 70.82
C LEU A 115 2.35 -23.97 71.14
N ASP A 116 2.38 -25.13 70.48
CA ASP A 116 1.30 -26.11 70.46
C ASP A 116 1.57 -27.35 71.36
N THR A 117 0.63 -28.29 71.41
CA THR A 117 0.66 -29.49 72.24
C THR A 117 1.23 -30.71 71.52
N TRP A 118 1.80 -31.66 72.27
CA TRP A 118 2.26 -32.95 71.73
C TRP A 118 1.13 -33.76 71.06
N THR A 119 -0.08 -33.63 71.56
CA THR A 119 -1.31 -34.17 70.95
C THR A 119 -1.59 -33.53 69.58
N SER A 120 -1.50 -32.21 69.46
CA SER A 120 -1.65 -31.53 68.16
C SER A 120 -0.57 -31.94 67.17
N ILE A 121 0.70 -32.04 67.59
CA ILE A 121 1.80 -32.50 66.73
C ILE A 121 1.51 -33.90 66.15
N LYS A 122 1.06 -34.85 66.99
CA LYS A 122 0.66 -36.19 66.52
C LYS A 122 -0.52 -36.14 65.54
N THR A 123 -1.55 -35.37 65.84
CA THR A 123 -2.73 -35.21 64.96
C THR A 123 -2.36 -34.54 63.64
N ALA A 124 -1.48 -33.54 63.65
CA ALA A 124 -1.01 -32.86 62.45
C ALA A 124 -0.22 -33.81 61.54
N LEU A 125 0.73 -34.58 62.08
CA LEU A 125 1.48 -35.59 61.33
C LEU A 125 0.56 -36.65 60.70
N ALA A 126 -0.44 -37.13 61.43
CA ALA A 126 -1.42 -38.08 60.90
C ALA A 126 -2.27 -37.50 59.75
N ARG A 127 -2.75 -36.26 59.90
CA ARG A 127 -3.56 -35.60 58.88
C ARG A 127 -2.76 -35.21 57.64
N ILE A 128 -1.50 -34.77 57.80
CA ILE A 128 -0.56 -34.59 56.68
C ILE A 128 -0.38 -35.92 55.94
N ALA A 129 -0.12 -37.00 56.66
CA ALA A 129 0.10 -38.32 56.06
C ALA A 129 -1.11 -38.87 55.28
N ALA A 130 -2.33 -38.60 55.74
CA ALA A 130 -3.56 -38.95 55.02
C ALA A 130 -3.87 -38.03 53.83
N SER A 131 -3.47 -36.76 53.92
CA SER A 131 -3.84 -35.70 52.95
C SER A 131 -2.79 -35.38 51.88
N PHE A 132 -1.54 -35.87 52.01
CA PHE A 132 -0.44 -35.45 51.11
C PHE A 132 -0.38 -36.29 49.82
N PRO A 133 -0.57 -35.70 48.62
CA PRO A 133 -0.84 -36.48 47.40
C PRO A 133 0.40 -36.75 46.53
N GLY A 134 1.62 -36.65 47.08
CA GLY A 134 2.89 -36.69 46.32
C GLY A 134 4.07 -37.28 47.08
N ASN A 135 5.27 -37.20 46.50
CA ASN A 135 6.49 -37.82 47.02
C ASN A 135 7.07 -37.05 48.22
N LEU A 136 6.46 -37.20 49.39
CA LEU A 136 6.96 -36.64 50.65
C LEU A 136 8.24 -37.38 51.08
N HIS A 137 9.34 -36.63 51.16
CA HIS A 137 10.68 -37.15 51.42
C HIS A 137 11.09 -37.05 52.89
N LEU A 138 10.74 -35.94 53.56
CA LEU A 138 11.19 -35.61 54.92
C LEU A 138 10.18 -34.66 55.60
N VAL A 139 9.99 -34.82 56.91
CA VAL A 139 9.24 -33.87 57.74
C VAL A 139 10.12 -33.37 58.89
N LEU A 140 10.33 -32.05 58.96
CA LEU A 140 11.07 -31.36 60.01
C LEU A 140 10.08 -30.68 60.95
N VAL A 141 10.10 -31.00 62.24
CA VAL A 141 9.11 -30.52 63.22
C VAL A 141 9.78 -29.66 64.28
N LEU A 142 9.43 -28.36 64.34
CA LEU A 142 9.83 -27.47 65.43
C LEU A 142 8.89 -27.68 66.62
N ARG A 143 9.43 -28.13 67.76
CA ARG A 143 8.65 -28.45 68.97
C ARG A 143 8.72 -27.37 70.05
N PRO A 144 7.82 -27.37 71.05
CA PRO A 144 7.87 -26.42 72.17
C PRO A 144 9.14 -26.57 73.01
N THR A 145 9.74 -25.44 73.37
CA THR A 145 11.02 -25.36 74.11
C THR A 145 10.86 -25.49 75.63
N SER A 146 9.65 -25.24 76.16
CA SER A 146 9.34 -25.25 77.60
C SER A 146 9.23 -26.66 78.21
N PHE A 147 9.34 -27.73 77.40
CA PHE A 147 9.16 -29.12 77.84
C PHE A 147 10.41 -29.73 78.51
N PHE A 148 10.90 -29.09 79.57
CA PHE A 148 12.01 -29.60 80.38
C PHE A 148 11.52 -30.45 81.56
N GLN A 149 11.52 -31.78 81.41
CA GLN A 149 11.67 -32.68 82.56
C GLN A 149 12.41 -33.98 82.23
N ARG A 150 13.61 -34.12 82.83
CA ARG A 150 14.37 -35.35 83.10
C ARG A 150 14.79 -36.24 81.91
N THR A 151 16.07 -36.12 81.56
CA THR A 151 17.01 -37.26 81.45
C THR A 151 16.49 -38.58 80.87
N VAL A 152 16.04 -38.56 79.61
CA VAL A 152 16.15 -39.71 78.71
C VAL A 152 16.80 -39.25 77.40
N THR A 153 18.13 -39.28 77.36
CA THR A 153 18.90 -39.20 76.12
C THR A 153 18.68 -40.49 75.31
N ASP A 154 18.27 -40.35 74.05
CA ASP A 154 18.39 -41.30 72.92
C ASP A 154 17.84 -42.73 73.05
N LEU A 155 17.27 -43.14 74.19
CA LEU A 155 16.84 -44.53 74.43
C LEU A 155 15.32 -44.73 74.62
N GLY A 156 14.52 -43.66 74.62
CA GLY A 156 13.09 -43.71 74.96
C GLY A 156 12.08 -43.42 73.86
N PHE A 157 12.49 -42.77 72.75
CA PHE A 157 11.59 -42.34 71.67
C PHE A 157 11.89 -43.03 70.32
N ARG A 158 11.98 -44.37 70.35
CA ARG A 158 11.52 -45.13 69.20
C ARG A 158 10.00 -44.95 69.12
N PHE A 159 9.54 -44.05 68.25
CA PHE A 159 8.23 -44.24 67.62
C PHE A 159 8.21 -45.67 67.10
N SER A 160 7.16 -46.46 67.41
CA SER A 160 7.05 -47.79 66.82
C SER A 160 6.96 -47.63 65.30
N GLN A 161 7.54 -48.56 64.55
CA GLN A 161 7.44 -48.57 63.09
C GLN A 161 6.07 -49.13 62.62
N GLU A 162 5.10 -49.17 63.54
CA GLU A 162 3.83 -49.89 63.47
C GLU A 162 2.64 -48.93 63.75
N ASP A 163 2.81 -47.95 64.66
CA ASP A 163 1.81 -46.90 64.96
C ASP A 163 1.56 -45.98 63.74
N PHE A 164 2.51 -45.91 62.81
CA PHE A 164 2.41 -45.18 61.55
C PHE A 164 2.91 -46.07 60.40
N MET A 165 2.02 -46.42 59.46
CA MET A 165 2.37 -47.16 58.24
C MET A 165 3.08 -46.27 57.18
N LEU A 166 4.08 -45.50 57.61
CA LEU A 166 4.77 -44.49 56.81
C LEU A 166 6.25 -44.82 56.73
N LYS A 167 6.74 -45.05 55.51
CA LYS A 167 8.18 -45.16 55.21
C LYS A 167 8.86 -43.78 55.15
N MET A 168 8.46 -42.85 56.01
CA MET A 168 8.84 -41.44 55.93
C MET A 168 9.65 -41.01 57.17
N PRO A 169 10.83 -40.40 57.00
CA PRO A 169 11.60 -39.86 58.13
C PRO A 169 10.93 -38.59 58.67
N VAL A 170 10.76 -38.55 60.00
CA VAL A 170 10.30 -37.38 60.75
C VAL A 170 11.40 -37.01 61.74
N VAL A 171 11.83 -35.75 61.73
CA VAL A 171 12.90 -35.23 62.60
C VAL A 171 12.34 -34.19 63.56
N MET A 172 12.52 -34.43 64.85
CA MET A 172 12.09 -33.52 65.92
C MET A 172 13.22 -32.54 66.26
N LEU A 173 13.05 -31.28 65.88
CA LEU A 173 14.02 -30.21 66.10
C LEU A 173 13.76 -29.49 67.42
N SER A 174 14.82 -29.02 68.09
CA SER A 174 14.72 -28.40 69.42
C SER A 174 14.85 -26.88 69.39
N SER A 175 15.34 -26.34 68.28
CA SER A 175 15.54 -24.92 68.01
C SER A 175 15.37 -24.63 66.52
N VAL A 176 15.09 -23.38 66.16
CA VAL A 176 15.08 -22.93 64.76
C VAL A 176 16.44 -23.16 64.10
N THR A 177 17.53 -22.91 64.84
CA THR A 177 18.92 -23.17 64.42
C THR A 177 19.25 -24.63 64.12
N ASP A 178 18.38 -25.60 64.45
CA ASP A 178 18.57 -26.99 64.03
C ASP A 178 18.09 -27.25 62.59
N LEU A 179 17.28 -26.36 61.98
CA LEU A 179 16.88 -26.45 60.56
C LEU A 179 18.09 -26.30 59.62
N LEU A 180 19.05 -25.44 59.99
CA LEU A 180 20.30 -25.17 59.26
C LEU A 180 21.27 -26.38 59.19
N ARG A 181 20.85 -27.56 59.67
CA ARG A 181 21.53 -28.84 59.48
C ARG A 181 20.92 -29.71 58.37
N TYR A 182 19.84 -29.26 57.75
CA TYR A 182 19.04 -30.00 56.76
C TYR A 182 18.65 -29.15 55.54
N ILE A 183 18.69 -27.82 55.67
CA ILE A 183 18.30 -26.85 54.63
C ILE A 183 19.25 -25.65 54.76
N ASP A 184 19.77 -25.16 53.63
CA ASP A 184 20.68 -24.01 53.60
C ASP A 184 20.03 -22.69 54.04
N GLU A 185 20.84 -21.76 54.56
CA GLU A 185 20.39 -20.46 55.08
C GLU A 185 19.66 -19.63 54.02
N ASN A 186 20.10 -19.68 52.76
CA ASN A 186 19.47 -19.00 51.61
C ASN A 186 18.19 -19.69 51.09
N GLN A 187 17.79 -20.83 51.65
CA GLN A 187 16.57 -21.57 51.30
C GLN A 187 15.48 -21.53 52.40
N LEU A 188 15.77 -20.88 53.53
CA LEU A 188 14.84 -20.66 54.64
C LEU A 188 14.45 -19.18 54.74
N THR A 189 13.19 -18.91 55.08
CA THR A 189 12.74 -17.53 55.35
C THR A 189 13.25 -17.03 56.70
N SER A 190 13.22 -15.72 56.91
CA SER A 190 13.73 -15.06 58.13
C SER A 190 13.05 -15.53 59.43
N GLU A 191 11.79 -15.93 59.38
CA GLU A 191 11.04 -16.54 60.50
C GLU A 191 11.66 -17.87 61.00
N PHE A 192 12.39 -18.54 60.10
CA PHE A 192 13.14 -19.78 60.34
C PHE A 192 14.65 -19.58 60.34
N GLY A 193 15.12 -18.33 60.49
CA GLY A 193 16.53 -18.00 60.66
C GLY A 193 17.37 -18.06 59.39
N GLY A 194 16.74 -17.99 58.21
CA GLY A 194 17.43 -17.87 56.92
C GLY A 194 17.30 -16.50 56.27
N THR A 195 17.78 -16.39 55.03
CA THR A 195 17.87 -15.15 54.24
C THR A 195 16.96 -15.10 53.02
N LEU A 196 16.13 -16.13 52.77
CA LEU A 196 15.19 -16.16 51.64
C LEU A 196 14.11 -15.08 51.81
N ASP A 197 14.06 -14.12 50.89
CA ASP A 197 13.01 -13.10 50.84
C ASP A 197 11.70 -13.70 50.32
N TYR A 198 10.65 -13.61 51.13
CA TYR A 198 9.33 -14.17 50.82
C TYR A 198 8.21 -13.29 51.37
N CYS A 199 7.49 -12.64 50.46
CA CYS A 199 6.24 -11.96 50.78
C CYS A 199 5.04 -12.81 50.37
N HIS A 200 4.30 -13.31 51.37
CA HIS A 200 3.13 -14.15 51.16
C HIS A 200 2.02 -13.46 50.34
N SER A 201 1.76 -12.18 50.61
CA SER A 201 0.75 -11.39 49.90
C SER A 201 1.12 -11.19 48.43
N ASP A 202 2.39 -10.91 48.13
CA ASP A 202 2.84 -10.74 46.75
C ASP A 202 2.82 -12.07 45.98
N TRP A 203 3.12 -13.19 46.65
CA TRP A 203 2.94 -14.53 46.09
C TRP A 203 1.48 -14.81 45.70
N ILE A 204 0.51 -14.49 46.58
CA ILE A 204 -0.93 -14.61 46.30
C ILE A 204 -1.33 -13.76 45.09
N VAL A 205 -0.94 -12.48 45.07
CA VAL A 205 -1.28 -11.54 43.99
C VAL A 205 -0.70 -12.00 42.66
N LEU A 206 0.58 -12.36 42.64
CA LEU A 206 1.27 -12.85 41.44
C LEU A 206 0.66 -14.15 40.92
N ARG A 207 0.41 -15.13 41.80
CA ARG A 207 -0.15 -16.44 41.44
C ARG A 207 -1.57 -16.29 40.89
N THR A 208 -2.41 -15.47 41.53
CA THR A 208 -3.77 -15.16 41.09
C THR A 208 -3.77 -14.49 39.71
N ALA A 209 -2.83 -13.57 39.47
CA ALA A 209 -2.70 -12.88 38.19
C ALA A 209 -2.24 -13.82 37.05
N ILE A 210 -1.31 -14.75 37.32
CA ILE A 210 -0.88 -15.78 36.35
C ILE A 210 -2.03 -16.73 36.00
N GLU A 211 -2.81 -17.19 36.98
CA GLU A 211 -3.96 -18.06 36.73
C GLU A 211 -5.09 -17.32 36.00
N SER A 212 -5.38 -16.07 36.38
CA SER A 212 -6.33 -15.21 35.67
C SER A 212 -5.94 -15.03 34.20
N PHE A 213 -4.67 -14.73 33.93
CA PHE A 213 -4.14 -14.61 32.58
C PHE A 213 -4.22 -15.93 31.79
N ALA A 214 -3.95 -17.07 32.41
CA ALA A 214 -4.10 -18.37 31.75
C ALA A 214 -5.56 -18.67 31.35
N VAL A 215 -6.53 -18.28 32.19
CA VAL A 215 -7.96 -18.39 31.86
C VAL A 215 -8.36 -17.43 30.74
N THR A 216 -7.98 -16.15 30.79
CA THR A 216 -8.37 -15.19 29.75
C THR A 216 -7.72 -15.50 28.38
N VAL A 217 -6.50 -16.06 28.36
CA VAL A 217 -5.87 -16.63 27.15
C VAL A 217 -6.71 -17.79 26.58
N LYS A 218 -7.26 -18.66 27.44
CA LYS A 218 -8.15 -19.76 27.04
C LYS A 218 -9.46 -19.24 26.43
N ASP A 219 -10.08 -18.25 27.04
CA ASP A 219 -11.34 -17.70 26.57
C ASP A 219 -11.19 -17.06 25.18
N ILE A 220 -10.08 -16.35 24.92
CA ILE A 220 -9.76 -15.86 23.58
C ILE A 220 -9.47 -17.00 22.59
N ALA A 221 -8.84 -18.10 23.03
CA ALA A 221 -8.62 -19.27 22.18
C ALA A 221 -9.94 -19.87 21.68
N GLN A 222 -10.90 -20.06 22.59
CA GLN A 222 -12.20 -20.64 22.27
C GLN A 222 -13.05 -19.68 21.41
N MET A 223 -12.92 -18.35 21.58
CA MET A 223 -13.50 -17.37 20.67
C MET A 223 -12.86 -17.38 19.27
N LEU A 224 -11.55 -17.55 19.15
CA LEU A 224 -10.84 -17.69 17.86
C LEU A 224 -11.24 -18.98 17.12
N GLN A 225 -11.30 -20.11 17.83
CA GLN A 225 -11.75 -21.38 17.25
C GLN A 225 -13.22 -21.31 16.81
N GLY A 226 -14.12 -20.86 17.69
CA GLY A 226 -15.55 -20.78 17.40
C GLY A 226 -15.89 -19.84 16.23
N PHE A 227 -15.24 -18.68 16.15
CA PHE A 227 -15.38 -17.79 15.00
C PHE A 227 -14.72 -18.39 13.74
N GLY A 228 -13.62 -19.13 13.88
CA GLY A 228 -13.06 -19.94 12.79
C GLY A 228 -14.04 -20.95 12.20
N THR A 229 -14.77 -21.67 13.05
CA THR A 229 -15.84 -22.60 12.62
C THR A 229 -16.99 -21.86 11.92
N GLU A 230 -17.46 -20.73 12.48
CA GLU A 230 -18.51 -19.90 11.86
C GLU A 230 -18.15 -19.48 10.42
N LEU A 231 -16.90 -19.07 10.20
CA LEU A 231 -16.39 -18.72 8.86
C LEU A 231 -16.28 -19.96 7.95
N ALA A 232 -15.84 -21.11 8.47
CA ALA A 232 -15.68 -22.35 7.70
C ALA A 232 -17.01 -23.02 7.29
N GLU A 233 -18.10 -22.74 8.01
CA GLU A 233 -19.46 -23.23 7.79
C GLU A 233 -20.40 -22.18 7.17
N THR A 234 -19.90 -20.97 6.91
CA THR A 234 -20.66 -19.88 6.30
C THR A 234 -21.20 -20.27 4.93
N LYS A 235 -22.54 -20.26 4.78
CA LYS A 235 -23.23 -20.40 3.49
C LYS A 235 -23.27 -19.07 2.75
N LEU A 236 -23.04 -19.08 1.44
CA LEU A 236 -23.03 -17.89 0.60
C LEU A 236 -24.44 -17.61 0.05
N PRO A 237 -25.08 -16.48 0.37
CA PRO A 237 -26.33 -16.05 -0.28
C PRO A 237 -26.08 -15.34 -1.63
N ASP A 238 -26.93 -15.61 -2.61
CA ASP A 238 -26.86 -15.00 -3.96
C ASP A 238 -27.11 -13.48 -3.99
N GLU A 239 -27.64 -12.90 -2.91
CA GLU A 239 -27.83 -11.46 -2.78
C GLU A 239 -26.54 -10.73 -2.39
N GLY A 240 -26.03 -9.88 -3.29
CA GLY A 240 -24.88 -9.01 -2.99
C GLY A 240 -25.07 -8.09 -1.77
N THR A 241 -26.30 -7.73 -1.41
CA THR A 241 -26.57 -6.94 -0.19
C THR A 241 -26.47 -7.78 1.10
N ALA A 242 -26.73 -9.08 1.03
CA ALA A 242 -26.54 -10.01 2.15
C ALA A 242 -25.03 -10.29 2.33
N ILE A 243 -24.29 -10.50 1.23
CA ILE A 243 -22.82 -10.63 1.27
C ILE A 243 -22.14 -9.39 1.87
N MET A 244 -22.58 -8.17 1.53
CA MET A 244 -22.03 -6.96 2.16
C MET A 244 -22.28 -6.88 3.68
N ARG A 245 -23.49 -7.26 4.14
CA ARG A 245 -23.83 -7.32 5.57
C ARG A 245 -22.98 -8.35 6.31
N LEU A 246 -22.81 -9.53 5.72
CA LEU A 246 -22.01 -10.64 6.23
C LEU A 246 -20.52 -10.25 6.31
N LEU A 247 -19.97 -9.66 5.25
CA LEU A 247 -18.58 -9.20 5.21
C LEU A 247 -18.30 -8.12 6.28
N SER A 248 -19.22 -7.16 6.48
CA SER A 248 -19.11 -6.19 7.58
C SER A 248 -19.11 -6.89 8.94
N ALA A 249 -20.08 -7.77 9.20
CA ALA A 249 -20.20 -8.48 10.47
C ALA A 249 -18.96 -9.33 10.79
N HIS A 250 -18.36 -9.98 9.79
CA HIS A 250 -17.14 -10.76 9.94
C HIS A 250 -15.93 -9.85 10.25
N THR A 251 -15.77 -8.73 9.54
CA THR A 251 -14.72 -7.74 9.84
C THR A 251 -14.92 -7.07 11.21
N ASP A 252 -16.16 -6.84 11.65
CA ASP A 252 -16.46 -6.30 12.98
C ASP A 252 -16.16 -7.28 14.11
N LYS A 253 -16.45 -8.57 13.93
CA LYS A 253 -16.05 -9.66 14.85
C LYS A 253 -14.52 -9.77 14.93
N TYR A 254 -13.86 -9.84 13.77
CA TYR A 254 -12.39 -9.88 13.67
C TYR A 254 -11.73 -8.71 14.41
N ARG A 255 -12.20 -7.47 14.19
CA ARG A 255 -11.64 -6.27 14.84
C ARG A 255 -11.69 -6.36 16.36
N LYS A 256 -12.85 -6.71 16.93
CA LYS A 256 -13.06 -6.86 18.38
C LYS A 256 -12.15 -7.96 18.96
N LEU A 257 -12.00 -9.07 18.26
CA LEU A 257 -11.15 -10.17 18.70
C LEU A 257 -9.66 -9.78 18.69
N LYS A 258 -9.21 -9.04 17.67
CA LYS A 258 -7.85 -8.47 17.61
C LYS A 258 -7.62 -7.41 18.69
N GLU A 259 -8.63 -6.64 19.07
CA GLU A 259 -8.56 -5.71 20.23
C GLU A 259 -8.40 -6.47 21.56
N ALA A 260 -9.16 -7.54 21.76
CA ALA A 260 -9.03 -8.41 22.93
C ALA A 260 -7.64 -9.09 23.00
N ILE A 261 -7.13 -9.64 21.88
CA ILE A 261 -5.79 -10.25 21.80
C ILE A 261 -4.71 -9.22 22.14
N ARG A 262 -4.80 -7.98 21.63
CA ARG A 262 -3.87 -6.88 21.98
C ARG A 262 -3.92 -6.53 23.47
N SER A 263 -5.11 -6.57 24.09
CA SER A 263 -5.28 -6.31 25.52
C SER A 263 -4.61 -7.37 26.39
N ILE A 264 -4.93 -8.66 26.16
CA ILE A 264 -4.28 -9.77 26.88
C ILE A 264 -2.77 -9.81 26.61
N SER A 265 -2.35 -9.56 25.37
CA SER A 265 -0.93 -9.45 25.03
C SER A 265 -0.22 -8.30 25.77
N LYS A 266 -0.94 -7.23 26.12
CA LYS A 266 -0.42 -6.15 26.97
C LYS A 266 -0.35 -6.62 28.43
N GLU A 267 -1.41 -7.22 28.96
CA GLU A 267 -1.51 -7.76 30.32
C GLU A 267 -0.37 -8.75 30.62
N GLY A 268 -0.20 -9.79 29.79
CA GLY A 268 0.89 -10.76 29.95
C GLY A 268 2.28 -10.13 29.89
N ARG A 269 2.49 -9.06 29.09
CA ARG A 269 3.75 -8.29 29.12
C ARG A 269 3.97 -7.50 30.41
N HIS A 270 2.91 -7.11 31.11
CA HIS A 270 3.05 -6.47 32.44
C HIS A 270 3.36 -7.53 33.50
N LEU A 271 2.72 -8.72 33.44
CA LEU A 271 3.06 -9.85 34.33
C LEU A 271 4.50 -10.30 34.17
N LEU A 272 5.00 -10.41 32.93
CA LEU A 272 6.42 -10.63 32.65
C LEU A 272 7.28 -9.54 33.30
N ALA A 273 7.03 -8.25 33.03
CA ALA A 273 7.81 -7.15 33.62
C ALA A 273 7.78 -7.12 35.16
N SER A 274 6.71 -7.60 35.80
CA SER A 274 6.62 -7.79 37.25
C SER A 274 7.53 -8.92 37.74
N LEU A 275 7.54 -10.08 37.06
CA LEU A 275 8.43 -11.20 37.36
C LEU A 275 9.92 -10.82 37.19
N GLU A 276 10.24 -10.07 36.13
CA GLU A 276 11.56 -9.46 35.88
C GLU A 276 11.98 -8.47 36.98
N ALA A 277 11.02 -7.75 37.58
CA ALA A 277 11.31 -6.81 38.67
C ALA A 277 11.68 -7.51 39.99
N SER A 278 11.06 -8.66 40.28
CA SER A 278 11.35 -9.48 41.47
C SER A 278 12.65 -10.29 41.39
N GLY A 279 13.08 -10.73 40.20
CA GLY A 279 14.22 -11.66 40.04
C GLY A 279 15.61 -11.03 40.10
N ARG A 280 15.96 -10.29 41.17
CA ARG A 280 17.21 -9.49 41.24
C ARG A 280 18.39 -10.11 41.99
N GLU A 281 18.19 -11.21 42.73
CA GLU A 281 19.27 -11.91 43.46
C GLU A 281 19.30 -13.40 43.07
N GLU A 282 20.50 -13.99 43.02
CA GLU A 282 20.77 -15.18 42.18
C GLU A 282 20.15 -16.50 42.68
N ASP A 283 19.83 -16.63 43.98
CA ASP A 283 19.35 -17.90 44.56
C ASP A 283 17.83 -18.08 44.51
N SER A 284 17.03 -17.00 44.48
CA SER A 284 15.55 -17.08 44.40
C SER A 284 15.03 -17.41 42.98
N LEU A 285 15.93 -17.71 42.06
CA LEU A 285 15.74 -17.58 40.61
C LEU A 285 14.78 -18.63 40.01
N TRP A 286 14.70 -19.84 40.57
CA TRP A 286 14.13 -21.00 39.89
C TRP A 286 12.61 -20.95 39.68
N ASP A 287 11.81 -20.65 40.72
CA ASP A 287 10.35 -20.67 40.57
C ASP A 287 9.83 -19.43 39.83
N VAL A 288 10.40 -18.25 40.07
CA VAL A 288 10.09 -17.01 39.32
C VAL A 288 10.35 -17.18 37.83
N ARG A 289 11.47 -17.85 37.48
CA ARG A 289 11.81 -18.20 36.10
C ARG A 289 10.81 -19.19 35.47
N LEU A 290 10.32 -20.18 36.21
CA LEU A 290 9.37 -21.17 35.69
C LEU A 290 7.96 -20.56 35.47
N ASP A 291 7.56 -19.59 36.28
CA ASP A 291 6.35 -18.79 36.01
C ASP A 291 6.55 -17.82 34.83
N TRP A 292 7.72 -17.18 34.71
CA TRP A 292 8.08 -16.39 33.53
C TRP A 292 8.01 -17.23 32.24
N GLU A 293 8.66 -18.41 32.23
CA GLU A 293 8.64 -19.33 31.08
C GLU A 293 7.21 -19.79 30.75
N THR A 294 6.34 -19.92 31.75
CA THR A 294 4.91 -20.25 31.58
C THR A 294 4.11 -19.11 30.94
N VAL A 295 4.23 -17.88 31.43
CA VAL A 295 3.57 -16.69 30.84
C VAL A 295 4.09 -16.42 29.43
N GLN A 296 5.40 -16.57 29.21
CA GLN A 296 6.03 -16.44 27.89
C GLN A 296 5.50 -17.51 26.91
N ARG A 297 5.34 -18.77 27.35
CA ARG A 297 4.76 -19.86 26.53
C ARG A 297 3.31 -19.56 26.13
N LEU A 298 2.48 -19.11 27.07
CA LEU A 298 1.08 -18.74 26.79
C LEU A 298 0.98 -17.58 25.79
N LEU A 299 1.82 -16.54 25.92
CA LEU A 299 1.91 -15.44 24.95
C LEU A 299 2.37 -15.92 23.56
N ALA A 300 3.30 -16.88 23.49
CA ALA A 300 3.75 -17.44 22.22
C ALA A 300 2.66 -18.29 21.54
N GLN A 301 1.90 -19.08 22.30
CA GLN A 301 0.78 -19.88 21.80
C GLN A 301 -0.37 -18.98 21.32
N LEU A 302 -0.74 -17.96 22.09
CA LEU A 302 -1.74 -16.96 21.68
C LEU A 302 -1.38 -16.30 20.35
N ARG A 303 -0.11 -15.88 20.20
CA ARG A 303 0.41 -15.30 18.94
C ARG A 303 0.42 -16.29 17.78
N GLY A 304 0.77 -17.56 18.02
CA GLY A 304 0.77 -18.59 16.98
C GLY A 304 -0.64 -18.84 16.42
N MET A 305 -1.61 -18.92 17.32
CA MET A 305 -3.03 -19.07 17.01
C MET A 305 -3.64 -17.81 16.36
N GLU A 306 -3.25 -16.61 16.82
CA GLU A 306 -3.57 -15.33 16.15
C GLU A 306 -3.06 -15.34 14.69
N SER A 307 -1.80 -15.72 14.47
CA SER A 307 -1.20 -15.79 13.14
C SER A 307 -1.88 -16.82 12.22
N ALA A 308 -2.26 -17.98 12.77
CA ALA A 308 -3.03 -18.99 12.03
C ALA A 308 -4.45 -18.48 11.67
N PHE A 309 -5.10 -17.76 12.59
CA PHE A 309 -6.41 -17.18 12.36
C PHE A 309 -6.38 -16.04 11.34
N ASP A 310 -5.41 -15.14 11.40
CA ASP A 310 -5.21 -14.07 10.42
C ASP A 310 -5.05 -14.64 9.00
N GLY A 311 -4.20 -15.66 8.84
CA GLY A 311 -3.96 -16.32 7.55
C GLY A 311 -5.19 -17.07 6.98
N PHE A 312 -6.10 -17.52 7.85
CA PHE A 312 -7.39 -18.09 7.46
C PHE A 312 -8.43 -17.00 7.13
N PHE A 313 -8.52 -15.96 7.97
CA PHE A 313 -9.45 -14.86 7.82
C PHE A 313 -9.21 -14.07 6.52
N GLU A 314 -7.96 -13.73 6.20
CA GLU A 314 -7.63 -13.01 4.95
C GLU A 314 -8.02 -13.79 3.70
N LYS A 315 -7.82 -15.12 3.67
CA LYS A 315 -8.28 -16.00 2.58
C LYS A 315 -9.81 -15.96 2.43
N HIS A 316 -10.53 -16.18 3.53
CA HIS A 316 -11.99 -16.18 3.56
C HIS A 316 -12.57 -14.80 3.19
N HIS A 317 -11.97 -13.72 3.67
CA HIS A 317 -12.37 -12.35 3.38
C HIS A 317 -12.15 -12.00 1.90
N LEU A 318 -11.00 -12.36 1.32
CA LEU A 318 -10.74 -12.21 -0.11
C LEU A 318 -11.75 -12.99 -0.96
N LYS A 319 -12.09 -14.22 -0.56
CA LYS A 319 -13.10 -15.06 -1.25
C LYS A 319 -14.49 -14.42 -1.22
N LEU A 320 -14.91 -13.85 -0.09
CA LEU A 320 -16.17 -13.07 0.00
C LEU A 320 -16.14 -11.80 -0.85
N GLN A 321 -15.02 -11.07 -0.88
CA GLN A 321 -14.86 -9.90 -1.75
C GLN A 321 -14.97 -10.28 -3.23
N GLN A 322 -14.30 -11.36 -3.65
CA GLN A 322 -14.36 -11.87 -5.01
C GLN A 322 -15.77 -12.39 -5.36
N TYR A 323 -16.46 -13.07 -4.46
CA TYR A 323 -17.85 -13.50 -4.70
C TYR A 323 -18.78 -12.28 -4.90
N LEU A 324 -18.60 -11.21 -4.12
CA LEU A 324 -19.33 -9.94 -4.32
C LEU A 324 -18.95 -9.23 -5.64
N GLN A 325 -17.69 -9.32 -6.09
CA GLN A 325 -17.25 -8.81 -7.40
C GLN A 325 -17.92 -9.59 -8.53
N LEU A 326 -17.97 -10.92 -8.45
CA LEU A 326 -18.63 -11.78 -9.43
C LEU A 326 -20.14 -11.48 -9.53
N LEU A 327 -20.86 -11.40 -8.41
CA LEU A 327 -22.30 -11.07 -8.42
C LEU A 327 -22.57 -9.71 -9.10
N ARG A 328 -21.75 -8.69 -8.81
CA ARG A 328 -21.85 -7.37 -9.46
C ARG A 328 -21.50 -7.41 -10.95
N TYR A 329 -20.55 -8.27 -11.34
CA TYR A 329 -20.15 -8.45 -12.73
C TYR A 329 -21.23 -9.18 -13.55
N GLU A 330 -21.77 -10.30 -13.04
CA GLU A 330 -22.87 -11.05 -13.66
C GLU A 330 -24.16 -10.21 -13.78
N HIS A 331 -24.45 -9.34 -12.81
CA HIS A 331 -25.57 -8.39 -12.90
C HIS A 331 -25.39 -7.41 -14.07
N ARG A 332 -24.23 -6.75 -14.17
CA ARG A 332 -23.91 -5.81 -15.27
C ARG A 332 -23.85 -6.50 -16.63
N PHE A 333 -23.34 -7.73 -16.67
CA PHE A 333 -23.36 -8.55 -17.89
C PHE A 333 -24.79 -8.75 -18.39
N LYS A 334 -25.73 -9.14 -17.51
CA LYS A 334 -27.14 -9.35 -17.85
C LYS A 334 -27.85 -8.07 -18.28
N GLU A 335 -27.56 -6.94 -17.63
CA GLU A 335 -28.08 -5.63 -18.05
C GLU A 335 -27.60 -5.24 -19.46
N MET A 336 -26.31 -5.42 -19.73
CA MET A 336 -25.72 -5.12 -21.04
C MET A 336 -26.18 -6.08 -22.13
N GLU A 337 -26.30 -7.37 -21.84
CA GLU A 337 -26.86 -8.37 -22.75
C GLU A 337 -28.29 -8.00 -23.20
N LEU A 338 -29.14 -7.58 -22.26
CA LEU A 338 -30.50 -7.11 -22.56
C LEU A 338 -30.53 -5.78 -23.33
N SER A 339 -29.50 -4.93 -23.21
CA SER A 339 -29.38 -3.70 -24.01
C SER A 339 -28.95 -4.00 -25.45
N LEU A 340 -27.90 -4.82 -25.62
CA LEU A 340 -27.41 -5.24 -26.95
C LEU A 340 -28.46 -6.06 -27.72
N GLU A 341 -29.25 -6.91 -27.07
CA GLU A 341 -30.34 -7.65 -27.73
C GLU A 341 -31.49 -6.73 -28.16
N ARG A 342 -31.76 -5.64 -27.41
CA ARG A 342 -32.72 -4.59 -27.79
C ARG A 342 -32.24 -3.82 -29.02
N LEU A 343 -30.99 -3.38 -29.02
CA LEU A 343 -30.36 -2.71 -30.16
C LEU A 343 -30.33 -3.62 -31.41
N ALA A 344 -30.00 -4.91 -31.24
CA ALA A 344 -30.04 -5.88 -32.33
C ALA A 344 -31.45 -6.15 -32.84
N SER A 345 -32.49 -5.95 -32.02
CA SER A 345 -33.89 -6.04 -32.45
C SER A 345 -34.34 -4.77 -33.21
N GLN A 346 -33.94 -3.59 -32.73
CA GLN A 346 -34.15 -2.32 -33.45
C GLN A 346 -33.41 -2.28 -34.78
N GLU A 347 -32.19 -2.83 -34.85
CA GLU A 347 -31.44 -3.00 -36.10
C GLU A 347 -32.26 -3.83 -37.09
N ARG A 348 -32.81 -4.97 -36.67
CA ARG A 348 -33.67 -5.84 -37.50
C ARG A 348 -34.91 -5.10 -38.04
N GLU A 349 -35.48 -4.17 -37.29
CA GLU A 349 -36.66 -3.37 -37.69
C GLU A 349 -36.35 -2.31 -38.76
N VAL A 350 -35.12 -1.79 -38.85
CA VAL A 350 -34.73 -0.81 -39.89
C VAL A 350 -34.70 -1.46 -41.27
N SER A 351 -35.49 -0.92 -42.21
CA SER A 351 -35.56 -1.38 -43.60
C SER A 351 -34.21 -1.29 -44.31
N SER A 352 -33.80 -2.37 -44.98
CA SER A 352 -32.58 -2.41 -45.79
C SER A 352 -32.73 -1.76 -47.16
N SER A 353 -33.93 -1.77 -47.74
CA SER A 353 -34.26 -1.14 -49.02
C SER A 353 -34.81 0.28 -48.86
N GLY A 354 -34.52 1.14 -49.84
CA GLY A 354 -35.15 2.45 -49.99
C GLY A 354 -35.52 2.67 -51.45
N GLU A 355 -36.81 2.83 -51.73
CA GLU A 355 -37.36 2.87 -53.10
C GLU A 355 -37.33 4.29 -53.68
N THR A 356 -37.33 5.31 -52.83
CA THR A 356 -37.33 6.73 -53.22
C THR A 356 -36.27 7.52 -52.46
N LEU A 357 -35.73 8.57 -53.08
CA LEU A 357 -34.60 9.35 -52.53
C LEU A 357 -34.89 9.85 -51.10
N THR A 358 -36.06 10.43 -50.86
CA THR A 358 -36.47 10.99 -49.57
C THR A 358 -36.69 9.92 -48.49
N GLN A 359 -37.22 8.75 -48.86
CA GLN A 359 -37.33 7.59 -47.98
C GLN A 359 -35.95 7.06 -47.58
N THR A 360 -35.03 6.91 -48.54
CA THR A 360 -33.65 6.46 -48.30
C THR A 360 -32.87 7.46 -47.45
N GLU A 361 -33.07 8.77 -47.65
CA GLU A 361 -32.49 9.82 -46.80
C GLU A 361 -33.06 9.81 -45.37
N GLN A 362 -34.30 9.35 -45.18
CA GLN A 362 -34.88 9.21 -43.84
C GLN A 362 -34.36 7.94 -43.16
N THR A 363 -34.38 6.78 -43.83
CA THR A 363 -33.85 5.53 -43.25
C THR A 363 -32.36 5.60 -42.97
N LEU A 364 -31.58 6.36 -43.75
CA LEU A 364 -30.19 6.68 -43.41
C LEU A 364 -30.07 7.49 -42.12
N ARG A 365 -30.90 8.53 -41.92
CA ARG A 365 -30.92 9.33 -40.68
C ARG A 365 -31.37 8.54 -39.46
N ASP A 366 -32.35 7.66 -39.62
CA ASP A 366 -32.82 6.78 -38.56
C ASP A 366 -31.74 5.74 -38.19
N LEU A 367 -31.03 5.21 -39.19
CA LEU A 367 -29.88 4.31 -39.01
C LEU A 367 -28.66 5.02 -38.39
N ASP A 368 -28.37 6.28 -38.76
CA ASP A 368 -27.34 7.12 -38.13
C ASP A 368 -27.63 7.29 -36.62
N SER A 369 -28.89 7.55 -36.26
CA SER A 369 -29.30 7.69 -34.85
C SER A 369 -29.19 6.36 -34.09
N LEU A 370 -29.49 5.23 -34.72
CA LEU A 370 -29.34 3.90 -34.13
C LEU A 370 -27.85 3.50 -34.00
N GLU A 371 -27.03 3.80 -34.99
CA GLU A 371 -25.59 3.52 -34.97
C GLU A 371 -24.90 4.34 -33.86
N ALA A 372 -25.26 5.61 -33.68
CA ALA A 372 -24.75 6.44 -32.59
C ALA A 372 -25.09 5.85 -31.20
N HIS A 373 -26.35 5.46 -30.97
CA HIS A 373 -26.76 4.84 -29.70
C HIS A 373 -26.11 3.45 -29.49
N ALA A 374 -25.96 2.67 -30.55
CA ALA A 374 -25.24 1.40 -30.50
C ALA A 374 -23.75 1.58 -30.18
N GLN A 375 -23.08 2.62 -30.70
CA GLN A 375 -21.68 2.92 -30.38
C GLN A 375 -21.50 3.32 -28.90
N GLU A 376 -22.44 4.08 -28.32
CA GLU A 376 -22.45 4.41 -26.89
C GLU A 376 -22.55 3.15 -26.01
N GLU A 377 -23.55 2.29 -26.26
CA GLU A 377 -23.77 1.06 -25.50
C GLU A 377 -22.65 0.01 -25.73
N MET A 378 -22.09 -0.07 -26.93
CA MET A 378 -20.88 -0.88 -27.18
C MET A 378 -19.65 -0.33 -26.42
N GLY A 379 -19.58 0.98 -26.16
CA GLY A 379 -18.60 1.58 -25.26
C GLY A 379 -18.81 1.13 -23.80
N HIS A 380 -20.05 1.14 -23.32
CA HIS A 380 -20.39 0.58 -22.00
C HIS A 380 -20.07 -0.92 -21.91
N ALA A 381 -20.32 -1.71 -22.95
CA ALA A 381 -19.92 -3.11 -23.03
C ALA A 381 -18.40 -3.30 -22.94
N GLN A 382 -17.61 -2.47 -23.65
CA GLN A 382 -16.14 -2.50 -23.58
C GLN A 382 -15.61 -2.22 -22.17
N ILE A 383 -16.23 -1.29 -21.42
CA ILE A 383 -15.88 -1.01 -20.01
C ILE A 383 -16.15 -2.24 -19.13
N ILE A 384 -17.27 -2.95 -19.34
CA ILE A 384 -17.57 -4.19 -18.62
C ILE A 384 -16.56 -5.30 -18.98
N ILE A 385 -16.22 -5.47 -20.25
CA ILE A 385 -15.20 -6.44 -20.71
C ILE A 385 -13.83 -6.13 -20.08
N LEU A 386 -13.40 -4.86 -20.07
CA LEU A 386 -12.14 -4.42 -19.49
C LEU A 386 -12.09 -4.67 -17.98
N HIS A 387 -13.18 -4.37 -17.25
CA HIS A 387 -13.30 -4.72 -15.83
C HIS A 387 -13.23 -6.24 -15.60
N GLY A 388 -13.84 -7.04 -16.47
CA GLY A 388 -13.71 -8.51 -16.44
C GLY A 388 -12.25 -8.98 -16.63
N HIS A 389 -11.53 -8.39 -17.60
CA HIS A 389 -10.11 -8.64 -17.80
C HIS A 389 -9.26 -8.21 -16.58
N GLN A 390 -9.61 -7.12 -15.90
CA GLN A 390 -8.94 -6.67 -14.68
C GLN A 390 -9.13 -7.66 -13.52
N LEU A 391 -10.36 -8.19 -13.33
CA LEU A 391 -10.63 -9.24 -12.35
C LEU A 391 -9.86 -10.53 -12.66
N ALA A 392 -9.84 -10.96 -13.92
CA ALA A 392 -9.04 -12.10 -14.38
C ALA A 392 -7.54 -11.90 -14.07
N ALA A 393 -6.98 -10.74 -14.41
CA ALA A 393 -5.58 -10.39 -14.14
C ALA A 393 -5.23 -10.27 -12.65
N SER A 394 -6.23 -10.16 -11.76
CA SER A 394 -6.06 -10.22 -10.30
C SER A 394 -6.12 -11.64 -9.71
N HIS A 395 -6.14 -12.67 -10.55
CA HIS A 395 -6.32 -14.08 -10.16
C HIS A 395 -7.63 -14.33 -9.37
N HIS A 396 -8.74 -13.75 -9.84
CA HIS A 396 -10.06 -14.00 -9.28
C HIS A 396 -10.50 -15.46 -9.52
N TYR A 397 -11.03 -16.13 -8.50
CA TYR A 397 -11.38 -17.57 -8.56
C TYR A 397 -12.30 -17.97 -9.73
N ALA A 398 -13.14 -17.04 -10.22
CA ALA A 398 -14.11 -17.25 -11.30
C ALA A 398 -13.60 -16.80 -12.68
N MET A 399 -12.27 -16.68 -12.86
CA MET A 399 -11.64 -16.16 -14.08
C MET A 399 -12.18 -16.79 -15.38
N ALA A 400 -12.40 -18.10 -15.42
CA ALA A 400 -12.92 -18.78 -16.61
C ALA A 400 -14.29 -18.23 -17.04
N LEU A 401 -15.24 -18.13 -16.11
CA LEU A 401 -16.58 -17.57 -16.35
C LEU A 401 -16.50 -16.09 -16.73
N ILE A 402 -15.69 -15.29 -16.03
CA ILE A 402 -15.52 -13.86 -16.31
C ILE A 402 -14.96 -13.63 -17.73
N VAL A 403 -13.99 -14.43 -18.17
CA VAL A 403 -13.43 -14.37 -19.53
C VAL A 403 -14.44 -14.85 -20.58
N GLN A 404 -15.22 -15.90 -20.29
CA GLN A 404 -16.31 -16.36 -21.15
C GLN A 404 -17.34 -15.24 -21.41
N ARG A 405 -17.82 -14.58 -20.36
CA ARG A 405 -18.76 -13.44 -20.46
C ARG A 405 -18.16 -12.25 -21.21
N GLY A 406 -16.88 -11.95 -20.99
CA GLY A 406 -16.16 -10.91 -21.74
C GLY A 406 -16.07 -11.20 -23.25
N ASN A 407 -15.92 -12.47 -23.62
CA ASN A 407 -15.92 -12.88 -25.04
C ASN A 407 -17.34 -12.88 -25.64
N GLU A 408 -18.35 -13.25 -24.86
CA GLU A 408 -19.77 -13.25 -25.25
C GLU A 408 -20.28 -11.82 -25.56
N LEU A 409 -19.99 -10.84 -24.69
CA LEU A 409 -20.30 -9.44 -24.97
C LEU A 409 -19.56 -8.94 -26.22
N ARG A 410 -18.27 -9.27 -26.39
CA ARG A 410 -17.50 -8.86 -27.57
C ARG A 410 -18.13 -9.38 -28.86
N HIS A 411 -18.49 -10.67 -28.89
CA HIS A 411 -19.15 -11.28 -30.05
C HIS A 411 -20.50 -10.61 -30.37
N ARG A 412 -21.32 -10.29 -29.37
CA ARG A 412 -22.58 -9.56 -29.55
C ARG A 412 -22.34 -8.16 -30.15
N CYS A 413 -21.35 -7.41 -29.65
CA CYS A 413 -20.95 -6.10 -30.20
C CYS A 413 -20.46 -6.21 -31.65
N ASP A 414 -19.55 -7.15 -31.93
CA ASP A 414 -19.00 -7.38 -33.27
C ASP A 414 -20.11 -7.72 -34.28
N THR A 415 -21.08 -8.56 -33.89
CA THR A 415 -22.22 -8.93 -34.74
C THR A 415 -23.13 -7.73 -35.03
N LEU A 416 -23.50 -6.94 -34.02
CA LEU A 416 -24.33 -5.74 -34.17
C LEU A 416 -23.65 -4.68 -35.06
N SER A 417 -22.38 -4.39 -34.79
CA SER A 417 -21.57 -3.45 -35.57
C SER A 417 -21.45 -3.86 -37.04
N ASN A 418 -21.28 -5.17 -37.31
CA ASN A 418 -21.28 -5.69 -38.68
C ASN A 418 -22.65 -5.55 -39.37
N ALA A 419 -23.75 -5.82 -38.69
CA ALA A 419 -25.09 -5.70 -39.27
C ALA A 419 -25.43 -4.24 -39.64
N LEU A 420 -25.22 -3.30 -38.71
CA LEU A 420 -25.40 -1.85 -38.93
C LEU A 420 -24.54 -1.36 -40.11
N ARG A 421 -23.25 -1.73 -40.13
CA ARG A 421 -22.32 -1.36 -41.21
C ARG A 421 -22.78 -1.89 -42.58
N VAL A 422 -23.25 -3.14 -42.65
CA VAL A 422 -23.77 -3.71 -43.91
C VAL A 422 -24.99 -2.93 -44.39
N LYS A 423 -25.99 -2.68 -43.54
CA LYS A 423 -27.16 -1.86 -43.90
C LYS A 423 -26.77 -0.45 -44.33
N ARG A 424 -25.82 0.20 -43.64
CA ARG A 424 -25.34 1.55 -43.98
C ARG A 424 -24.67 1.58 -45.35
N THR A 425 -23.84 0.60 -45.68
CA THR A 425 -23.23 0.52 -47.03
C THR A 425 -24.26 0.29 -48.13
N HIS A 426 -25.25 -0.57 -47.90
CA HIS A 426 -26.35 -0.85 -48.84
C HIS A 426 -27.22 0.41 -49.08
N LEU A 427 -27.73 1.05 -48.03
CA LEU A 427 -28.53 2.27 -48.15
C LEU A 427 -27.74 3.43 -48.78
N SER A 428 -26.43 3.55 -48.49
CA SER A 428 -25.57 4.57 -49.11
C SER A 428 -25.38 4.34 -50.61
N GLN A 429 -25.26 3.08 -51.05
CA GLN A 429 -25.21 2.72 -52.47
C GLN A 429 -26.55 3.03 -53.18
N ALA A 430 -27.68 2.70 -52.54
CA ALA A 430 -29.03 2.99 -53.06
C ALA A 430 -29.26 4.51 -53.20
N HIS A 431 -28.94 5.30 -52.15
CA HIS A 431 -29.01 6.76 -52.19
C HIS A 431 -28.15 7.33 -53.33
N ARG A 432 -26.91 6.85 -53.51
CA ARG A 432 -26.02 7.30 -54.60
C ARG A 432 -26.61 7.03 -55.99
N LEU A 433 -27.28 5.90 -56.20
CA LEU A 433 -27.97 5.58 -57.45
C LEU A 433 -29.19 6.49 -57.67
N LEU A 434 -30.06 6.61 -56.67
CA LEU A 434 -31.25 7.45 -56.71
C LEU A 434 -30.92 8.94 -56.95
N LEU A 435 -29.83 9.44 -56.34
CA LEU A 435 -29.35 10.81 -56.55
C LEU A 435 -28.86 11.04 -58.00
N ARG A 436 -28.07 10.13 -58.56
CA ARG A 436 -27.66 10.21 -59.98
C ARG A 436 -28.86 10.14 -60.92
N LEU A 437 -29.85 9.29 -60.62
CA LEU A 437 -31.10 9.19 -61.38
C LEU A 437 -31.92 10.49 -61.33
N GLY A 438 -32.03 11.12 -60.15
CA GLY A 438 -32.68 12.43 -60.00
C GLY A 438 -31.98 13.52 -60.82
N GLN A 439 -30.64 13.56 -60.81
CA GLN A 439 -29.86 14.48 -61.65
C GLN A 439 -30.09 14.26 -63.15
N ALA A 440 -30.12 13.00 -63.59
CA ALA A 440 -30.42 12.64 -64.97
C ALA A 440 -31.85 13.00 -65.39
N GLN A 441 -32.84 12.82 -64.50
CA GLN A 441 -34.22 13.23 -64.73
C GLN A 441 -34.35 14.76 -64.84
N SER A 442 -33.74 15.53 -63.92
CA SER A 442 -33.70 17.00 -63.98
C SER A 442 -33.09 17.48 -65.30
N TRP A 443 -31.94 16.95 -65.71
CA TRP A 443 -31.32 17.31 -66.99
C TRP A 443 -32.27 17.04 -68.18
N CYS A 444 -33.04 15.96 -68.16
CA CYS A 444 -34.04 15.72 -69.22
C CYS A 444 -35.17 16.77 -69.21
N ASP A 445 -35.63 17.20 -68.03
CA ASP A 445 -36.64 18.28 -67.91
C ASP A 445 -36.08 19.65 -68.32
N ASP A 446 -34.88 19.99 -67.87
CA ASP A 446 -34.16 21.21 -68.23
C ASP A 446 -33.91 21.29 -69.75
N GLY A 447 -33.56 20.16 -70.39
CA GLY A 447 -33.39 20.06 -71.83
C GLY A 447 -34.70 20.23 -72.61
N ALA A 448 -35.78 19.60 -72.15
CA ALA A 448 -37.11 19.79 -72.73
C ALA A 448 -37.61 21.24 -72.57
N TYR A 449 -37.34 21.85 -71.42
CA TYR A 449 -37.69 23.24 -71.10
C TYR A 449 -36.88 24.24 -71.94
N LEU A 450 -35.56 24.04 -72.08
CA LEU A 450 -34.68 24.82 -72.95
C LEU A 450 -35.20 24.82 -74.39
N LEU A 451 -35.61 23.66 -74.91
CA LEU A 451 -36.19 23.54 -76.26
C LEU A 451 -37.53 24.28 -76.37
N ALA A 452 -38.41 24.16 -75.37
CA ALA A 452 -39.70 24.85 -75.33
C ALA A 452 -39.54 26.38 -75.27
N GLN A 453 -38.51 26.90 -74.59
CA GLN A 453 -38.20 28.32 -74.53
C GLN A 453 -37.74 28.94 -75.87
N GLN A 454 -37.37 28.14 -76.88
CA GLN A 454 -36.86 28.67 -78.15
C GLN A 454 -37.95 29.18 -79.11
N LEU A 455 -38.74 30.14 -78.62
CA LEU A 455 -39.89 30.78 -79.28
C LEU A 455 -39.62 31.17 -80.74
N VAL A 456 -40.50 30.69 -81.63
CA VAL A 456 -40.37 30.75 -83.10
C VAL A 456 -40.11 32.16 -83.66
N GLY A 457 -40.51 33.22 -82.95
CA GLY A 457 -40.27 34.61 -83.38
C GLY A 457 -38.84 35.13 -83.19
N LYS A 458 -38.06 34.62 -82.21
CA LYS A 458 -36.72 35.17 -81.89
C LYS A 458 -35.56 34.54 -82.65
N PHE A 459 -35.77 33.37 -83.27
CA PHE A 459 -34.70 32.52 -83.82
C PHE A 459 -34.77 32.36 -85.35
N GLN A 460 -35.37 33.32 -86.05
CA GLN A 460 -35.43 33.35 -87.53
C GLN A 460 -34.27 34.12 -88.19
N SER A 461 -33.52 34.91 -87.42
CA SER A 461 -32.25 35.51 -87.86
C SER A 461 -31.12 34.48 -87.79
N LYS A 462 -30.09 34.69 -88.61
CA LYS A 462 -28.89 33.83 -88.64
C LYS A 462 -28.15 33.87 -87.30
N GLU A 463 -28.08 35.06 -86.71
CA GLU A 463 -27.43 35.37 -85.44
C GLU A 463 -28.19 34.70 -84.28
N GLY A 464 -29.53 34.72 -84.32
CA GLY A 464 -30.37 33.99 -83.37
C GLY A 464 -30.19 32.48 -83.47
N ALA A 465 -30.20 31.93 -84.69
CA ALA A 465 -29.98 30.50 -84.91
C ALA A 465 -28.60 30.03 -84.41
N GLN A 466 -27.55 30.85 -84.58
CA GLN A 466 -26.21 30.58 -84.06
C GLN A 466 -26.12 30.69 -82.53
N ALA A 467 -26.85 31.62 -81.90
CA ALA A 467 -26.94 31.70 -80.44
C ALA A 467 -27.62 30.46 -79.85
N ALA A 468 -28.79 30.06 -80.39
CA ALA A 468 -29.52 28.89 -79.95
C ALA A 468 -28.73 27.57 -80.10
N LEU A 469 -27.87 27.46 -81.11
CA LEU A 469 -26.92 26.34 -81.22
C LEU A 469 -25.88 26.37 -80.10
N LYS A 470 -25.23 27.51 -79.83
CA LYS A 470 -24.25 27.66 -78.73
C LYS A 470 -24.85 27.45 -77.34
N ASP A 471 -26.15 27.67 -77.15
CA ASP A 471 -26.83 27.38 -75.90
C ASP A 471 -27.17 25.88 -75.76
N ILE A 472 -27.56 25.21 -76.86
CA ILE A 472 -27.73 23.74 -76.89
C ILE A 472 -26.38 23.03 -76.67
N ASP A 473 -25.33 23.46 -77.36
CA ASP A 473 -24.02 22.77 -77.30
C ASP A 473 -23.42 22.88 -75.88
N ARG A 474 -23.55 24.05 -75.22
CA ARG A 474 -23.19 24.25 -73.80
C ARG A 474 -24.05 23.44 -72.83
N PHE A 475 -25.31 23.19 -73.17
CA PHE A 475 -26.19 22.34 -72.37
C PHE A 475 -25.81 20.86 -72.47
N LEU A 476 -25.36 20.41 -73.64
CA LEU A 476 -24.82 19.06 -73.87
C LEU A 476 -23.48 18.83 -73.16
N GLU A 477 -22.63 19.86 -73.05
CA GLU A 477 -21.41 19.83 -72.23
C GLU A 477 -21.69 19.58 -70.73
N GLY A 478 -22.90 19.89 -70.25
CA GLY A 478 -23.35 19.68 -68.86
C GLY A 478 -24.04 18.34 -68.57
N ALA A 479 -24.01 17.37 -69.49
CA ALA A 479 -24.75 16.11 -69.34
C ALA A 479 -24.22 15.22 -68.19
N PRO A 480 -25.08 14.73 -67.26
CA PRO A 480 -24.71 13.77 -66.22
C PRO A 480 -24.07 12.50 -66.77
N SER A 481 -22.92 12.09 -66.21
CA SER A 481 -22.13 10.92 -66.65
C SER A 481 -22.87 9.58 -66.62
N LEU A 482 -23.97 9.49 -65.84
CA LEU A 482 -24.91 8.37 -65.83
C LEU A 482 -25.49 8.09 -67.24
N LEU A 483 -25.80 9.15 -67.99
CA LEU A 483 -26.41 9.06 -69.32
C LEU A 483 -25.43 8.50 -70.36
N SER A 484 -24.12 8.75 -70.15
CA SER A 484 -23.04 8.24 -71.00
C SER A 484 -22.60 6.81 -70.67
N SER A 485 -22.96 6.26 -69.50
CA SER A 485 -22.48 4.93 -69.06
C SER A 485 -23.26 3.76 -69.64
N GLY A 486 -24.49 4.01 -70.11
CA GLY A 486 -25.39 2.96 -70.63
C GLY A 486 -26.05 2.13 -69.54
N HIS A 487 -27.20 1.53 -69.88
CA HIS A 487 -28.05 0.80 -68.95
C HIS A 487 -27.32 -0.37 -68.25
N ASP A 488 -26.65 -1.21 -69.04
CA ASP A 488 -26.11 -2.48 -68.54
C ASP A 488 -24.88 -2.30 -67.64
N LEU A 489 -24.10 -1.24 -67.85
CA LEU A 489 -22.96 -0.91 -66.99
C LEU A 489 -23.42 -0.47 -65.59
N LEU A 490 -24.55 0.21 -65.50
CA LEU A 490 -25.15 0.66 -64.24
C LEU A 490 -25.84 -0.48 -63.49
N ALA A 491 -26.42 -1.43 -64.21
CA ALA A 491 -26.91 -2.67 -63.61
C ALA A 491 -25.78 -3.45 -62.91
N VAL A 492 -24.55 -3.39 -63.43
CA VAL A 492 -23.36 -4.00 -62.82
C VAL A 492 -22.73 -3.13 -61.71
N GLU A 493 -22.68 -1.80 -61.85
CA GLU A 493 -22.12 -0.92 -60.78
C GLU A 493 -22.96 -0.97 -59.48
N PHE A 494 -24.26 -1.29 -59.59
CA PHE A 494 -25.22 -1.23 -58.47
C PHE A 494 -26.02 -2.51 -58.23
N GLU A 495 -25.59 -3.67 -58.76
CA GLU A 495 -26.29 -4.96 -58.65
C GLU A 495 -26.80 -5.25 -57.22
N SER A 496 -25.98 -4.97 -56.21
CA SER A 496 -26.26 -5.17 -54.79
C SER A 496 -27.40 -4.33 -54.20
N VAL A 497 -27.95 -3.34 -54.93
CA VAL A 497 -29.04 -2.46 -54.48
C VAL A 497 -30.21 -2.34 -55.47
N LEU A 498 -30.25 -3.16 -56.52
CA LEU A 498 -31.34 -3.11 -57.51
C LEU A 498 -32.62 -3.76 -56.97
N THR A 499 -33.60 -2.94 -56.56
CA THR A 499 -35.00 -3.40 -56.43
C THR A 499 -35.75 -3.29 -57.77
N PRO A 500 -36.86 -4.02 -57.98
CA PRO A 500 -37.68 -3.89 -59.19
C PRO A 500 -38.16 -2.45 -59.46
N GLU A 501 -38.45 -1.70 -58.39
CA GLU A 501 -38.93 -0.31 -58.43
C GLU A 501 -37.83 0.63 -58.95
N ILE A 502 -36.60 0.44 -58.45
CA ILE A 502 -35.41 1.15 -58.92
C ILE A 502 -35.12 0.81 -60.38
N GLN A 503 -35.22 -0.47 -60.79
CA GLN A 503 -35.05 -0.87 -62.19
C GLN A 503 -36.08 -0.20 -63.12
N VAL A 504 -37.34 -0.11 -62.70
CA VAL A 504 -38.39 0.63 -63.42
C VAL A 504 -38.09 2.14 -63.49
N GLN A 505 -37.49 2.73 -62.45
CA GLN A 505 -37.07 4.14 -62.47
C GLN A 505 -35.85 4.38 -63.37
N ILE A 506 -34.90 3.44 -63.44
CA ILE A 506 -33.78 3.48 -64.40
C ILE A 506 -34.33 3.49 -65.83
N GLY A 507 -35.18 2.51 -66.19
CA GLY A 507 -35.75 2.38 -67.54
C GLY A 507 -36.45 3.65 -68.01
N LYS A 508 -37.40 4.17 -67.21
CA LYS A 508 -38.11 5.44 -67.49
C LYS A 508 -37.18 6.64 -67.69
N THR A 509 -36.04 6.66 -67.00
CA THR A 509 -35.06 7.75 -67.11
C THR A 509 -34.31 7.68 -68.45
N PHE A 510 -33.90 6.49 -68.88
CA PHE A 510 -33.24 6.29 -70.18
C PHE A 510 -34.20 6.44 -71.37
N GLU A 511 -35.47 6.05 -71.23
CA GLU A 511 -36.53 6.35 -72.22
C GLU A 511 -36.69 7.86 -72.40
N LYS A 512 -36.87 8.60 -71.29
CA LYS A 512 -37.01 10.06 -71.29
C LYS A 512 -35.78 10.76 -71.88
N HIS A 513 -34.58 10.31 -71.51
CA HIS A 513 -33.33 10.79 -72.10
C HIS A 513 -33.30 10.63 -73.63
N THR A 514 -33.66 9.45 -74.13
CA THR A 514 -33.66 9.15 -75.57
C THR A 514 -34.58 10.09 -76.34
N VAL A 515 -35.80 10.35 -75.82
CA VAL A 515 -36.75 11.30 -76.42
C VAL A 515 -36.19 12.73 -76.44
N VAL A 516 -35.64 13.20 -75.33
CA VAL A 516 -35.07 14.56 -75.24
C VAL A 516 -33.85 14.70 -76.15
N GLN A 517 -33.00 13.68 -76.24
CA GLN A 517 -31.83 13.66 -77.13
C GLN A 517 -32.25 13.71 -78.61
N GLU A 518 -33.32 13.02 -79.00
CA GLU A 518 -33.89 13.11 -80.36
C GLU A 518 -34.46 14.51 -80.64
N MET A 519 -35.20 15.10 -79.69
CA MET A 519 -35.71 16.47 -79.81
C MET A 519 -34.58 17.50 -79.96
N ILE A 520 -33.49 17.36 -79.19
CA ILE A 520 -32.29 18.20 -79.31
C ILE A 520 -31.66 18.03 -80.70
N HIS A 521 -31.48 16.79 -81.18
CA HIS A 521 -30.89 16.52 -82.49
C HIS A 521 -31.72 17.14 -83.63
N ASN A 522 -33.03 16.88 -83.63
CA ASN A 522 -33.97 17.44 -84.60
C ASN A 522 -33.95 18.97 -84.59
N ARG A 523 -33.84 19.59 -83.40
CA ARG A 523 -33.73 21.06 -83.27
C ARG A 523 -32.40 21.59 -83.80
N GLN A 524 -31.27 20.96 -83.48
CA GLN A 524 -29.97 21.36 -84.02
C GLN A 524 -29.95 21.29 -85.55
N VAL A 525 -30.52 20.24 -86.16
CA VAL A 525 -30.63 20.09 -87.62
C VAL A 525 -31.45 21.22 -88.25
N CYS A 526 -32.53 21.66 -87.59
CA CYS A 526 -33.32 22.81 -88.03
C CYS A 526 -32.54 24.14 -87.93
N LEU A 527 -31.85 24.38 -86.81
CA LEU A 527 -31.09 25.62 -86.58
C LEU A 527 -29.89 25.76 -87.52
N ARG A 528 -29.15 24.68 -87.79
CA ARG A 528 -28.05 24.66 -88.78
C ARG A 528 -28.56 25.08 -90.17
N LYS A 529 -29.68 24.50 -90.62
CA LYS A 529 -30.34 24.85 -91.89
C LYS A 529 -30.84 26.32 -91.97
N LEU A 530 -31.08 26.97 -90.83
CA LEU A 530 -31.42 28.41 -90.78
C LEU A 530 -30.17 29.30 -90.84
N ALA A 531 -29.07 28.89 -90.20
CA ALA A 531 -27.81 29.65 -90.19
C ALA A 531 -27.11 29.71 -91.58
N ASP A 532 -27.33 28.72 -92.44
CA ASP A 532 -26.69 28.61 -93.77
C ASP A 532 -27.37 29.40 -94.90
N LYS A 533 -28.44 30.15 -94.64
CA LYS A 533 -29.08 30.98 -95.67
C LYS A 533 -28.16 32.14 -96.13
N HIS A 534 -27.66 32.03 -97.36
CA HIS A 534 -26.94 33.11 -98.05
C HIS A 534 -27.89 34.19 -98.59
N VAL A 535 -27.60 35.45 -98.28
CA VAL A 535 -28.17 36.62 -98.98
C VAL A 535 -27.36 36.89 -100.26
N ARG A 536 -28.01 37.24 -101.37
CA ARG A 536 -27.36 37.70 -102.62
C ARG A 536 -27.53 39.21 -102.83
N PRO A 537 -26.57 39.89 -103.48
CA PRO A 537 -26.56 41.35 -103.61
C PRO A 537 -27.36 41.88 -104.82
N ILE A 538 -27.67 43.17 -104.80
CA ILE A 538 -28.21 43.97 -105.91
C ILE A 538 -27.08 44.85 -106.45
N GLN A 539 -27.03 45.09 -107.78
CA GLN A 539 -25.88 45.70 -108.46
C GLN A 539 -26.28 46.87 -109.37
N LEU A 540 -25.48 47.94 -109.36
CA LEU A 540 -25.43 49.03 -110.35
C LEU A 540 -23.96 49.26 -110.78
N VAL A 541 -23.73 49.96 -111.89
CA VAL A 541 -22.67 49.56 -112.86
C VAL A 541 -21.69 50.67 -113.29
N ALA A 542 -20.38 50.31 -113.32
CA ALA A 542 -19.27 50.93 -114.09
C ALA A 542 -18.76 52.33 -113.64
N PRO A 543 -17.58 52.83 -114.11
CA PRO A 543 -16.69 52.30 -115.17
C PRO A 543 -15.13 52.31 -114.94
N ARG A 544 -14.43 51.42 -115.69
CA ARG A 544 -12.99 51.46 -116.12
C ARG A 544 -11.87 51.43 -115.03
N ALA A 545 -10.61 51.09 -115.32
CA ALA A 545 -9.95 50.22 -116.33
C ALA A 545 -8.45 50.01 -115.98
N GLU A 546 -7.77 49.05 -116.65
CA GLU A 546 -6.29 48.86 -116.73
C GLU A 546 -5.54 48.45 -115.44
N SER A 547 -4.36 47.79 -115.43
CA SER A 547 -3.68 46.87 -116.37
C SER A 547 -2.62 46.00 -115.59
N PRO A 548 -1.98 44.94 -116.18
CA PRO A 548 -1.12 43.96 -115.46
C PRO A 548 0.41 44.20 -115.76
N PRO A 549 1.39 43.25 -115.73
CA PRO A 549 1.48 41.84 -115.26
C PRO A 549 2.84 41.44 -114.55
N ARG A 550 3.05 40.11 -114.32
CA ARG A 550 4.35 39.38 -114.23
C ARG A 550 5.31 39.66 -113.04
N SER A 551 6.41 38.91 -112.80
CA SER A 551 6.64 37.44 -112.76
C SER A 551 8.12 37.09 -112.39
N LYS A 552 8.34 35.94 -111.72
CA LYS A 552 9.62 35.21 -111.49
C LYS A 552 10.57 35.70 -110.38
N SER A 553 11.31 34.72 -109.84
CA SER A 553 12.41 34.75 -108.87
C SER A 553 13.75 34.36 -109.57
N PRO A 554 14.92 34.17 -108.90
CA PRO A 554 15.38 34.49 -107.52
C PRO A 554 16.74 35.27 -107.51
N LEU A 555 17.40 35.47 -106.34
CA LEU A 555 18.83 35.08 -106.05
C LEU A 555 19.45 35.63 -104.72
N PHE A 556 20.46 34.91 -104.21
CA PHE A 556 21.56 35.23 -103.26
C PHE A 556 21.36 35.59 -101.75
N SER A 557 21.66 34.59 -100.89
CA SER A 557 22.62 34.53 -99.73
C SER A 557 23.59 35.70 -99.48
N PRO A 558 24.17 35.91 -98.25
CA PRO A 558 24.93 34.86 -97.51
C PRO A 558 25.11 34.88 -95.95
N LYS A 559 25.18 33.66 -95.34
CA LYS A 559 26.09 33.17 -94.25
C LYS A 559 26.03 33.82 -92.85
N HIS A 560 26.49 33.24 -91.72
CA HIS A 560 26.77 31.87 -91.19
C HIS A 560 26.86 32.01 -89.63
N GLY A 561 26.69 31.01 -88.77
CA GLY A 561 26.31 29.60 -88.92
C GLY A 561 26.67 28.75 -87.68
N VAL A 562 26.15 27.50 -87.62
CA VAL A 562 26.57 26.31 -86.81
C VAL A 562 26.57 26.41 -85.26
N ASP A 563 26.14 25.42 -84.45
CA ASP A 563 25.52 24.08 -84.62
C ASP A 563 25.10 23.56 -83.20
N SER A 564 24.58 22.35 -82.88
CA SER A 564 23.66 21.32 -83.45
C SER A 564 23.84 20.03 -82.57
N LEU A 565 22.89 19.16 -82.18
CA LEU A 565 21.42 18.92 -82.24
C LEU A 565 21.04 18.24 -80.86
N LYS A 566 19.83 17.83 -80.41
CA LYS A 566 18.58 17.20 -80.94
C LYS A 566 18.75 15.73 -81.44
N PHE A 567 17.85 14.76 -81.19
CA PHE A 567 16.58 14.70 -80.42
C PHE A 567 16.27 13.23 -79.96
N SER A 568 15.05 12.97 -79.44
CA SER A 568 14.58 11.67 -78.87
C SER A 568 13.81 10.78 -79.87
N PHE A 569 13.75 9.43 -79.68
CA PHE A 569 12.49 8.66 -79.46
C PHE A 569 12.66 7.13 -79.18
N ASP A 570 12.22 6.71 -77.98
CA ASP A 570 11.27 5.63 -77.60
C ASP A 570 11.37 4.09 -77.93
N LEU A 571 10.78 3.32 -77.00
CA LEU A 571 10.09 2.00 -77.05
C LEU A 571 10.80 0.60 -77.16
N SER A 572 10.28 -0.29 -76.29
CA SER A 572 10.12 -1.77 -76.36
C SER A 572 11.12 -2.76 -75.68
N LEU A 573 10.53 -3.68 -74.90
CA LEU A 573 11.06 -4.91 -74.24
C LEU A 573 10.89 -6.12 -75.20
N PRO A 574 11.45 -7.37 -75.01
CA PRO A 574 11.62 -8.08 -73.70
C PRO A 574 12.70 -9.22 -73.52
N GLY A 575 13.05 -9.50 -72.25
CA GLY A 575 12.87 -10.83 -71.59
C GLY A 575 13.89 -12.00 -71.70
N LYS A 576 14.32 -12.51 -70.53
CA LYS A 576 14.62 -13.94 -70.15
C LYS A 576 15.83 -14.65 -70.85
N ARG A 577 16.58 -15.62 -70.27
CA ARG A 577 16.50 -16.41 -69.00
C ARG A 577 17.82 -17.19 -68.69
N THR A 578 17.91 -17.79 -67.48
CA THR A 578 18.80 -18.91 -67.02
C THR A 578 20.26 -18.63 -66.58
N SER A 579 20.92 -19.41 -65.69
CA SER A 579 20.50 -20.28 -64.53
C SER A 579 21.75 -20.93 -63.84
N ARG A 580 21.57 -21.47 -62.60
CA ARG A 580 22.50 -22.28 -61.74
C ARG A 580 23.40 -21.45 -60.78
N LYS A 581 23.66 -21.89 -59.53
CA LYS A 581 23.17 -23.04 -58.73
C LYS A 581 23.23 -22.75 -57.20
N SER A 582 22.49 -23.52 -56.41
CA SER A 582 22.39 -23.56 -54.93
C SER A 582 23.48 -24.50 -54.32
N PRO A 583 23.64 -24.75 -52.97
CA PRO A 583 22.62 -24.60 -51.90
C PRO A 583 23.02 -24.28 -50.42
N ALA A 584 21.95 -23.97 -49.64
CA ALA A 584 21.64 -24.41 -48.27
C ALA A 584 22.41 -23.96 -46.99
N SER A 585 21.58 -23.55 -46.02
CA SER A 585 21.57 -23.88 -44.58
C SER A 585 22.37 -23.07 -43.53
N ARG A 586 21.60 -22.59 -42.54
CA ARG A 586 21.88 -22.38 -41.10
C ARG A 586 23.34 -22.21 -40.63
N LYS A 587 23.61 -21.05 -40.03
CA LYS A 587 24.12 -21.02 -38.64
C LYS A 587 23.72 -19.73 -37.92
N ILE A 588 23.28 -19.85 -36.67
CA ILE A 588 23.37 -18.77 -35.67
C ILE A 588 24.71 -18.98 -34.99
N GLU A 589 25.54 -17.95 -34.89
CA GLU A 589 26.71 -17.98 -34.03
C GLU A 589 26.61 -16.89 -32.97
N VAL A 590 26.41 -17.35 -31.73
CA VAL A 590 26.52 -16.53 -30.54
C VAL A 590 27.99 -16.29 -30.27
N MET A 591 28.36 -15.03 -30.06
CA MET A 591 29.55 -14.70 -29.27
C MET A 591 29.19 -13.73 -28.15
N HIS A 592 29.86 -13.95 -27.02
CA HIS A 592 30.05 -13.00 -25.95
C HIS A 592 31.37 -12.23 -26.30
N ASP A 593 31.80 -11.15 -25.65
CA ASP A 593 31.93 -11.00 -24.20
C ASP A 593 31.60 -9.60 -23.69
N TYR A 594 31.30 -9.56 -22.40
CA TYR A 594 31.21 -8.34 -21.61
C TYR A 594 32.55 -8.17 -20.89
N GLN A 595 33.35 -7.17 -21.28
CA GLN A 595 34.60 -6.86 -20.58
C GLN A 595 34.60 -5.40 -20.14
N GLU A 596 34.89 -5.17 -18.86
CA GLU A 596 34.94 -3.83 -18.29
C GLU A 596 36.07 -3.02 -18.92
N ASN A 597 35.77 -1.82 -19.45
CA ASN A 597 36.81 -0.82 -19.65
C ASN A 597 36.29 0.62 -19.45
N ARG A 598 36.96 1.36 -18.56
CA ARG A 598 36.70 2.78 -18.28
C ARG A 598 37.63 3.65 -19.13
N SER A 599 37.27 3.89 -20.41
CA SER A 599 37.87 5.01 -21.15
C SER A 599 37.05 5.47 -22.35
N SER A 600 36.69 6.75 -22.30
CA SER A 600 36.61 7.71 -23.41
C SER A 600 36.59 7.19 -24.86
N LEU A 601 35.42 7.22 -25.50
CA LEU A 601 35.33 7.47 -26.94
C LEU A 601 34.38 8.64 -27.23
N ARG A 602 34.98 9.81 -27.52
CA ARG A 602 34.36 10.79 -28.42
C ARG A 602 34.45 10.22 -29.84
N SER A 603 33.32 9.91 -30.48
CA SER A 603 33.28 9.83 -31.94
C SER A 603 33.07 11.25 -32.48
N SER A 604 34.18 11.93 -32.83
CA SER A 604 34.10 13.27 -33.39
C SER A 604 33.61 13.21 -34.84
N LEU A 605 32.39 13.69 -35.09
CA LEU A 605 31.98 14.22 -36.38
C LEU A 605 31.79 15.72 -36.22
N GLU A 606 32.27 16.50 -37.18
CA GLU A 606 32.24 17.97 -37.07
C GLU A 606 30.85 18.51 -37.40
N GLY A 607 30.17 19.02 -36.38
CA GLY A 607 28.90 19.72 -36.46
C GLY A 607 28.57 20.33 -35.10
N GLU A 608 27.93 21.50 -35.08
CA GLU A 608 27.39 22.06 -33.84
C GLU A 608 26.09 21.32 -33.48
N ASP A 609 26.22 20.25 -32.68
CA ASP A 609 25.09 19.57 -32.08
C ASP A 609 24.29 20.54 -31.20
N SER A 610 23.19 21.06 -31.75
CA SER A 610 22.23 21.89 -31.01
C SER A 610 21.84 21.20 -29.69
N PRO A 611 21.71 21.95 -28.57
CA PRO A 611 21.35 21.36 -27.28
C PRO A 611 20.07 20.52 -27.34
N ASP A 612 19.14 20.83 -28.24
CA ASP A 612 17.88 20.08 -28.40
C ASP A 612 18.06 18.72 -29.10
N LEU A 613 19.17 18.49 -29.81
CA LEU A 613 19.57 17.16 -30.29
C LEU A 613 20.13 16.33 -29.12
N LEU A 614 20.95 16.95 -28.27
CA LEU A 614 21.53 16.31 -27.07
C LEU A 614 20.44 15.95 -26.04
N LYS A 615 19.45 16.83 -25.81
CA LYS A 615 18.25 16.51 -25.01
C LYS A 615 17.53 15.26 -25.55
N ARG A 616 17.24 15.23 -26.85
CA ARG A 616 16.55 14.10 -27.50
C ARG A 616 17.39 12.82 -27.52
N HIS A 617 18.72 12.91 -27.54
CA HIS A 617 19.60 11.76 -27.35
C HIS A 617 19.46 11.17 -25.93
N VAL A 618 19.57 12.01 -24.89
CA VAL A 618 19.42 11.57 -23.49
C VAL A 618 18.02 11.02 -23.20
N MET A 619 16.97 11.62 -23.77
CA MET A 619 15.60 11.11 -23.64
C MET A 619 15.41 9.76 -24.34
N ARG A 620 16.01 9.57 -25.52
CA ARG A 620 16.02 8.28 -26.22
C ARG A 620 16.81 7.21 -25.46
N GLU A 621 17.97 7.55 -24.88
CA GLU A 621 18.70 6.63 -23.99
C GLU A 621 17.85 6.25 -22.78
N LEU A 622 17.19 7.21 -22.14
CA LEU A 622 16.32 6.97 -20.98
C LEU A 622 15.20 5.96 -21.31
N ILE A 623 14.47 6.16 -22.41
CA ILE A 623 13.38 5.26 -22.87
C ILE A 623 13.93 3.90 -23.29
N GLU A 624 14.98 3.84 -24.12
CA GLU A 624 15.47 2.56 -24.64
C GLU A 624 16.09 1.69 -23.53
N THR A 625 16.82 2.32 -22.61
CA THR A 625 17.31 1.63 -21.40
C THR A 625 16.22 1.36 -20.36
N GLU A 626 15.01 1.93 -20.50
CA GLU A 626 13.82 1.55 -19.74
C GLU A 626 13.17 0.29 -20.34
N ARG A 627 13.02 0.22 -21.66
CA ARG A 627 12.51 -0.97 -22.37
C ARG A 627 13.37 -2.20 -22.07
N VAL A 628 14.69 -2.09 -22.26
CA VAL A 628 15.64 -3.16 -21.93
C VAL A 628 15.54 -3.55 -20.45
N TYR A 629 15.38 -2.59 -19.54
CA TYR A 629 15.19 -2.89 -18.11
C TYR A 629 13.89 -3.68 -17.85
N VAL A 630 12.78 -3.28 -18.46
CA VAL A 630 11.48 -3.97 -18.35
C VAL A 630 11.53 -5.38 -18.93
N GLU A 631 12.16 -5.57 -20.09
CA GLU A 631 12.36 -6.87 -20.73
C GLU A 631 13.27 -7.80 -19.90
N GLU A 632 14.39 -7.28 -19.38
CA GLU A 632 15.29 -8.04 -18.51
C GLU A 632 14.63 -8.46 -17.20
N LEU A 633 13.78 -7.61 -16.60
CA LEU A 633 12.95 -8.01 -15.46
C LEU A 633 11.95 -9.10 -15.84
N LEU A 634 11.28 -8.99 -17.00
CA LEU A 634 10.31 -10.00 -17.45
C LEU A 634 10.98 -11.36 -17.70
N SER A 635 12.16 -11.38 -18.32
CA SER A 635 12.96 -12.59 -18.53
C SER A 635 13.28 -13.28 -17.20
N VAL A 636 13.68 -12.52 -16.16
CA VAL A 636 13.91 -13.07 -14.81
C VAL A 636 12.63 -13.64 -14.20
N LEU A 637 11.51 -12.92 -14.33
CA LEU A 637 10.24 -13.26 -13.70
C LEU A 637 9.57 -14.49 -14.31
N LEU A 638 9.67 -14.68 -15.62
CA LEU A 638 9.20 -15.89 -16.29
C LEU A 638 10.24 -17.01 -16.17
N GLY A 639 11.44 -16.76 -16.68
CA GLY A 639 12.47 -17.76 -16.95
C GLY A 639 13.22 -18.32 -15.73
N TYR A 640 13.10 -17.68 -14.56
CA TYR A 640 13.57 -18.28 -13.30
C TYR A 640 12.47 -18.31 -12.24
N ARG A 641 11.77 -17.19 -11.98
CA ARG A 641 10.77 -17.12 -10.89
C ARG A 641 9.51 -17.95 -11.19
N GLY A 642 9.08 -17.99 -12.46
CA GLY A 642 7.99 -18.86 -12.94
C GLY A 642 8.44 -20.31 -13.05
N GLU A 643 9.63 -20.54 -13.61
CA GLU A 643 10.23 -21.89 -13.72
C GLU A 643 10.41 -22.61 -12.38
N MET A 644 10.47 -21.90 -11.24
CA MET A 644 10.46 -22.52 -9.89
C MET A 644 9.14 -23.25 -9.55
N GLU A 645 8.05 -22.95 -10.24
CA GLU A 645 6.75 -23.62 -10.13
C GLU A 645 6.51 -24.65 -11.26
N ASN A 646 7.43 -24.78 -12.23
CA ASN A 646 7.32 -25.71 -13.34
C ASN A 646 7.54 -27.17 -12.86
N PRO A 647 6.55 -28.08 -13.00
CA PRO A 647 6.70 -29.48 -12.57
C PRO A 647 7.88 -30.21 -13.23
N ALA A 648 8.25 -29.85 -14.47
CA ALA A 648 9.35 -30.48 -15.18
C ALA A 648 10.73 -30.13 -14.60
N LEU A 649 10.87 -29.00 -13.90
CA LEU A 649 12.10 -28.60 -13.20
C LEU A 649 12.06 -28.82 -11.69
N ALA A 650 10.92 -29.25 -11.14
CA ALA A 650 10.75 -29.45 -9.69
C ALA A 650 11.74 -30.47 -9.10
N GLY A 651 12.23 -31.44 -9.89
CA GLY A 651 13.26 -32.39 -9.49
C GLY A 651 14.68 -31.80 -9.37
N LEU A 652 14.95 -30.66 -10.01
CA LEU A 652 16.24 -29.95 -9.91
C LEU A 652 16.26 -28.90 -8.78
N LEU A 653 15.09 -28.54 -8.23
CA LEU A 653 14.92 -27.42 -7.30
C LEU A 653 14.86 -27.89 -5.83
N PRO A 654 15.87 -27.55 -4.98
CA PRO A 654 15.90 -27.92 -3.57
C PRO A 654 14.64 -27.45 -2.80
N PRO A 655 14.03 -28.29 -1.94
CA PRO A 655 12.84 -27.92 -1.16
C PRO A 655 13.02 -26.65 -0.31
N THR A 656 14.23 -26.47 0.26
CA THR A 656 14.63 -25.30 1.06
C THR A 656 14.76 -24.00 0.26
N LEU A 657 14.89 -24.10 -1.07
CA LEU A 657 14.94 -22.97 -2.00
C LEU A 657 13.55 -22.66 -2.57
N ARG A 658 12.74 -23.70 -2.84
CA ARG A 658 11.34 -23.59 -3.31
C ARG A 658 10.50 -22.69 -2.42
N SER A 659 10.55 -22.88 -1.10
CA SER A 659 9.85 -22.05 -0.12
C SER A 659 10.41 -20.63 0.04
N LYS A 660 11.63 -20.37 -0.46
CA LYS A 660 12.33 -19.08 -0.34
C LYS A 660 12.30 -18.22 -1.61
N ARG A 661 11.49 -18.58 -2.62
CA ARG A 661 11.32 -17.79 -3.87
C ARG A 661 11.15 -16.29 -3.62
N ASN A 662 10.26 -15.91 -2.70
CA ASN A 662 9.98 -14.50 -2.41
C ASN A 662 11.15 -13.78 -1.70
N VAL A 663 12.09 -14.52 -1.09
CA VAL A 663 13.34 -13.96 -0.55
C VAL A 663 14.39 -13.81 -1.66
N LEU A 664 14.43 -14.73 -2.64
CA LEU A 664 15.38 -14.63 -3.76
C LEU A 664 15.05 -13.45 -4.70
N PHE A 665 13.79 -13.32 -5.14
CA PHE A 665 13.36 -12.29 -6.09
C PHE A 665 12.79 -11.02 -5.42
N GLY A 666 12.59 -11.02 -4.09
CA GLY A 666 11.93 -9.92 -3.39
C GLY A 666 10.58 -9.56 -4.02
N ASN A 667 10.29 -8.27 -4.08
CA ASN A 667 9.14 -7.70 -4.78
C ASN A 667 9.45 -7.25 -6.22
N MET A 668 10.38 -7.91 -6.92
CA MET A 668 10.63 -7.67 -8.35
C MET A 668 9.37 -7.66 -9.24
N PRO A 669 8.31 -8.47 -8.99
CA PRO A 669 7.06 -8.37 -9.74
C PRO A 669 6.34 -7.01 -9.60
N GLU A 670 6.43 -6.34 -8.44
CA GLU A 670 5.81 -5.03 -8.22
C GLU A 670 6.57 -3.94 -8.99
N ILE A 671 7.89 -4.01 -8.98
CA ILE A 671 8.76 -3.12 -9.77
C ILE A 671 8.48 -3.32 -11.25
N TYR A 672 8.47 -4.57 -11.75
CA TYR A 672 8.13 -4.85 -13.14
C TYR A 672 6.76 -4.29 -13.53
N ASN A 673 5.71 -4.47 -12.71
CA ASN A 673 4.38 -3.94 -13.03
C ASN A 673 4.35 -2.40 -13.05
N PHE A 674 4.98 -1.71 -12.09
CA PHE A 674 5.09 -0.24 -12.10
C PHE A 674 5.82 0.27 -13.35
N HIS A 675 6.95 -0.35 -13.70
CA HIS A 675 7.75 0.09 -14.84
C HIS A 675 7.11 -0.25 -16.20
N SER A 676 6.55 -1.45 -16.38
CA SER A 676 5.92 -1.88 -17.64
C SER A 676 4.56 -1.25 -17.93
N ARG A 677 3.73 -0.99 -16.92
CA ARG A 677 2.33 -0.52 -17.11
C ARG A 677 2.17 0.99 -17.00
N VAL A 678 3.09 1.66 -16.32
CA VAL A 678 2.97 3.08 -15.96
C VAL A 678 4.20 3.84 -16.43
N PHE A 679 5.37 3.56 -15.84
CA PHE A 679 6.51 4.48 -15.97
C PHE A 679 7.13 4.49 -17.37
N LEU A 680 7.21 3.36 -18.06
CA LEU A 680 7.66 3.33 -19.46
C LEU A 680 6.72 4.15 -20.37
N HIS A 681 5.40 4.07 -20.15
CA HIS A 681 4.43 4.83 -20.95
C HIS A 681 4.51 6.34 -20.68
N ASP A 682 4.70 6.75 -19.41
CA ASP A 682 4.96 8.15 -19.04
C ASP A 682 6.20 8.70 -19.78
N LEU A 683 7.27 7.90 -19.83
CA LEU A 683 8.52 8.27 -20.49
C LEU A 683 8.38 8.33 -22.01
N GLU A 684 7.68 7.38 -22.63
CA GLU A 684 7.41 7.39 -24.07
C GLU A 684 6.56 8.61 -24.48
N GLY A 685 5.61 9.03 -23.64
CA GLY A 685 4.85 10.28 -23.83
C GLY A 685 5.70 11.55 -23.82
N CYS A 686 6.88 11.51 -23.19
CA CYS A 686 7.82 12.64 -23.11
C CYS A 686 8.86 12.68 -24.25
N LEU A 687 8.76 11.80 -25.26
CA LEU A 687 9.78 11.70 -26.33
C LEU A 687 9.93 13.00 -27.16
N GLU A 688 8.81 13.66 -27.47
CA GLU A 688 8.79 14.90 -28.27
C GLU A 688 9.01 16.17 -27.41
N THR A 689 8.77 16.08 -26.10
CA THR A 689 8.87 17.18 -25.13
C THR A 689 9.67 16.74 -23.89
N PRO A 690 11.00 16.52 -24.03
CA PRO A 690 11.84 15.95 -22.96
C PRO A 690 11.89 16.81 -21.69
N GLU A 691 11.60 18.11 -21.77
CA GLU A 691 11.40 19.01 -20.63
C GLU A 691 10.31 18.50 -19.67
N GLY A 692 9.24 17.90 -20.19
CA GLY A 692 8.11 17.37 -19.42
C GLY A 692 8.44 16.16 -18.55
N VAL A 693 9.57 15.48 -18.79
CA VAL A 693 9.96 14.30 -18.02
C VAL A 693 10.17 14.62 -16.53
N GLY A 694 10.51 15.88 -16.21
CA GLY A 694 10.58 16.37 -14.83
C GLY A 694 9.24 16.23 -14.09
N ALA A 695 8.12 16.56 -14.75
CA ALA A 695 6.79 16.40 -14.19
C ALA A 695 6.44 14.92 -13.95
N CYS A 696 6.76 14.02 -14.89
CA CYS A 696 6.48 12.58 -14.74
C CYS A 696 7.25 11.96 -13.55
N PHE A 697 8.55 12.25 -13.40
CA PHE A 697 9.29 11.83 -12.20
C PHE A 697 8.72 12.46 -10.94
N LEU A 698 8.33 13.74 -10.96
CA LEU A 698 7.71 14.39 -9.81
C LEU A 698 6.38 13.73 -9.44
N GLU A 699 5.49 13.39 -10.38
CA GLU A 699 4.21 12.75 -10.06
C GLU A 699 4.42 11.41 -9.33
N ARG A 700 5.24 10.52 -9.91
CA ARG A 700 5.53 9.19 -9.36
C ARG A 700 6.40 9.20 -8.09
N VAL A 701 6.91 10.36 -7.68
CA VAL A 701 7.69 10.57 -6.44
C VAL A 701 6.97 11.46 -5.41
N ARG A 702 6.08 12.37 -5.78
CA ARG A 702 5.34 13.26 -4.86
C ARG A 702 4.39 12.48 -3.95
N ASN A 703 3.84 11.37 -4.47
CA ASN A 703 3.13 10.33 -3.72
C ASN A 703 3.98 9.60 -2.65
N VAL A 704 5.29 9.87 -2.57
CA VAL A 704 6.18 9.41 -1.48
C VAL A 704 6.21 10.40 -0.31
N TYR A 705 5.84 11.68 -0.53
CA TYR A 705 6.07 12.76 0.44
C TYR A 705 4.86 13.20 1.28
N MET A 706 3.62 12.97 0.82
CA MET A 706 2.40 13.38 1.54
C MET A 706 1.37 12.25 1.69
N PRO A 707 1.21 11.67 2.89
CA PRO A 707 -0.03 11.09 3.36
C PRO A 707 -0.78 12.12 4.24
N SER A 708 -1.93 12.60 3.73
CA SER A 708 -3.06 13.21 4.48
C SER A 708 -2.74 14.13 5.69
N ASN A 709 -2.76 15.44 5.47
CA ASN A 709 -3.38 16.41 6.40
C ASN A 709 -3.54 17.80 5.73
N SER A 710 -4.58 17.94 4.91
CA SER A 710 -4.98 19.21 4.28
C SER A 710 -6.48 19.20 3.96
N SER A 711 -7.31 19.14 5.01
CA SER A 711 -8.75 19.32 4.90
C SER A 711 -9.09 20.82 4.80
N LEU A 712 -8.73 21.44 3.68
CA LEU A 712 -9.15 22.77 3.24
C LEU A 712 -8.74 22.94 1.77
N ASP A 713 -9.72 22.96 0.88
CA ASP A 713 -9.76 23.73 -0.39
C ASP A 713 -11.08 23.39 -1.08
N LEU A 714 -12.08 24.25 -0.88
CA LEU A 714 -13.35 24.25 -1.58
C LEU A 714 -13.55 25.64 -2.20
N GLU A 715 -14.23 25.69 -3.34
CA GLU A 715 -14.60 26.90 -4.09
C GLU A 715 -13.48 27.67 -4.81
N ALA A 716 -13.21 27.25 -6.06
CA ALA A 716 -13.12 28.20 -7.18
C ALA A 716 -13.51 27.55 -8.52
N SER A 717 -14.37 28.23 -9.27
CA SER A 717 -14.57 28.11 -10.75
C SER A 717 -14.88 26.73 -11.36
N SER A 718 -16.18 26.47 -11.53
CA SER A 718 -16.73 25.50 -12.49
C SER A 718 -16.25 25.78 -13.93
N THR A 719 -15.59 24.82 -14.57
CA THR A 719 -15.98 24.15 -15.85
C THR A 719 -14.83 23.28 -16.39
N ALA A 720 -14.72 22.02 -15.95
CA ALA A 720 -13.91 20.98 -16.59
C ALA A 720 -14.45 19.58 -16.26
N PHE A 721 -14.33 18.64 -17.19
CA PHE A 721 -14.90 17.30 -17.10
C PHE A 721 -13.90 16.34 -16.44
N PHE A 722 -14.24 15.76 -15.28
CA PHE A 722 -13.39 14.79 -14.56
C PHE A 722 -14.10 13.44 -14.38
N PRO A 723 -13.61 12.33 -14.97
CA PRO A 723 -14.12 10.99 -14.69
C PRO A 723 -13.59 10.42 -13.37
N LEU A 724 -14.39 9.55 -12.74
CA LEU A 724 -14.10 8.94 -11.44
C LEU A 724 -13.00 7.85 -11.54
N PHE A 725 -11.82 8.10 -10.96
CA PHE A 725 -10.77 7.10 -10.79
C PHE A 725 -10.48 6.79 -9.31
N PRO A 726 -10.57 5.52 -8.87
CA PRO A 726 -10.32 5.15 -7.47
C PRO A 726 -8.82 4.90 -7.18
N SER A 727 -8.16 5.89 -6.57
CA SER A 727 -7.10 5.71 -5.56
C SER A 727 -6.00 4.64 -5.82
N ASN A 728 -5.29 4.69 -6.95
CA ASN A 728 -4.22 3.72 -7.29
C ASN A 728 -2.90 3.93 -6.50
N GLN A 729 -2.97 3.95 -5.17
CA GLN A 729 -1.92 4.44 -4.26
C GLN A 729 -0.66 3.53 -4.13
N LYS A 730 -0.54 2.47 -4.95
CA LYS A 730 0.56 1.47 -4.88
C LYS A 730 1.63 1.62 -5.97
N GLU A 731 1.35 2.29 -7.09
CA GLU A 731 2.22 2.28 -8.29
C GLU A 731 3.19 3.47 -8.31
N ASN A 732 4.16 3.48 -7.40
CA ASN A 732 5.14 4.56 -7.24
C ASN A 732 6.50 4.01 -6.82
N PHE A 733 7.56 4.83 -6.94
CA PHE A 733 8.96 4.49 -6.63
C PHE A 733 9.24 3.94 -5.21
N LYS A 734 8.28 4.00 -4.27
CA LYS A 734 8.31 3.31 -2.97
C LYS A 734 8.68 1.82 -3.06
N VAL A 735 8.30 1.13 -4.14
CA VAL A 735 8.57 -0.31 -4.35
C VAL A 735 10.05 -0.70 -4.19
N TYR A 736 10.98 0.20 -4.53
CA TYR A 736 12.42 -0.04 -4.44
C TYR A 736 12.93 -0.16 -2.98
N ALA A 737 12.27 0.48 -2.01
CA ALA A 737 12.69 0.40 -0.61
C ALA A 737 12.60 -1.05 -0.09
N CYS A 738 11.49 -1.73 -0.38
CA CYS A 738 11.30 -3.15 -0.05
C CYS A 738 12.33 -4.03 -0.77
N TYR A 739 12.59 -3.77 -2.07
CA TYR A 739 13.55 -4.55 -2.85
C TYR A 739 14.97 -4.46 -2.28
N CYS A 740 15.46 -3.24 -2.04
CA CYS A 740 16.77 -3.02 -1.46
C CYS A 740 16.89 -3.68 -0.07
N GLN A 741 15.89 -3.51 0.82
CA GLN A 741 15.87 -4.15 2.14
C GLN A 741 15.87 -5.69 2.08
N ASN A 742 15.42 -6.28 0.97
CA ASN A 742 15.50 -7.71 0.74
C ASN A 742 16.81 -8.15 0.06
N LYS A 743 17.49 -7.29 -0.70
CA LYS A 743 18.66 -7.67 -1.52
C LYS A 743 19.79 -8.38 -0.75
N PRO A 744 20.19 -8.00 0.49
CA PRO A 744 21.19 -8.77 1.24
C PRO A 744 20.74 -10.21 1.56
N ARG A 745 19.45 -10.40 1.87
CA ARG A 745 18.86 -11.72 2.14
C ARG A 745 18.77 -12.57 0.88
N SER A 746 18.40 -11.97 -0.25
CA SER A 746 18.47 -12.56 -1.59
C SER A 746 19.90 -13.01 -1.94
N GLU A 747 20.91 -12.17 -1.64
CA GLU A 747 22.31 -12.44 -1.98
C GLU A 747 22.97 -13.49 -1.08
N SER A 748 22.66 -13.48 0.21
CA SER A 748 23.05 -14.55 1.15
C SER A 748 22.44 -15.90 0.74
N LEU A 749 21.19 -15.90 0.25
CA LEU A 749 20.54 -17.09 -0.29
C LEU A 749 21.17 -17.53 -1.62
N TRP A 750 21.52 -16.60 -2.52
CA TRP A 750 22.22 -16.91 -3.77
C TRP A 750 23.57 -17.58 -3.51
N ARG A 751 24.37 -17.07 -2.58
CA ARG A 751 25.66 -17.67 -2.18
C ARG A 751 25.56 -19.12 -1.66
N GLN A 752 24.38 -19.57 -1.24
CA GLN A 752 24.14 -20.94 -0.78
C GLN A 752 23.67 -21.89 -1.90
N TYR A 753 23.25 -21.35 -3.05
CA TYR A 753 22.54 -22.11 -4.10
C TYR A 753 22.91 -21.73 -5.54
N SER A 754 23.92 -20.87 -5.78
CA SER A 754 24.36 -20.45 -7.12
C SER A 754 24.63 -21.62 -8.06
N ASP A 755 25.24 -22.67 -7.52
CA ASP A 755 25.73 -23.83 -8.26
C ASP A 755 24.63 -24.89 -8.48
N CYS A 756 23.39 -24.56 -8.13
CA CYS A 756 22.24 -25.44 -8.28
C CYS A 756 21.90 -25.65 -9.77
N ALA A 757 21.77 -26.93 -10.17
CA ALA A 757 21.43 -27.32 -11.53
C ALA A 757 20.14 -26.66 -12.08
N PHE A 758 19.19 -26.31 -11.20
CA PHE A 758 18.00 -25.53 -11.57
C PHE A 758 18.37 -24.19 -12.23
N PHE A 759 19.29 -23.40 -11.64
CA PHE A 759 19.66 -22.10 -12.20
C PHE A 759 20.48 -22.23 -13.48
N GLN A 760 21.34 -23.26 -13.57
CA GLN A 760 22.12 -23.56 -14.76
C GLN A 760 21.21 -23.91 -15.95
N GLU A 761 20.19 -24.76 -15.74
CA GLU A 761 19.24 -25.12 -16.79
C GLU A 761 18.32 -23.94 -17.16
N CYS A 762 17.88 -23.12 -16.20
CA CYS A 762 17.13 -21.89 -16.50
C CYS A 762 17.98 -20.88 -17.30
N GLN A 763 19.23 -20.63 -16.89
CA GLN A 763 20.15 -19.75 -17.61
C GLN A 763 20.39 -20.22 -19.05
N LYS A 764 20.54 -21.54 -19.23
CA LYS A 764 20.71 -22.18 -20.54
C LYS A 764 19.46 -22.09 -21.42
N LYS A 765 18.25 -22.29 -20.86
CA LYS A 765 16.97 -22.11 -21.57
C LYS A 765 16.76 -20.67 -22.08
N LEU A 766 17.30 -19.68 -21.37
CA LEU A 766 17.19 -18.26 -21.70
C LEU A 766 18.37 -17.72 -22.52
N GLU A 767 19.34 -18.57 -22.88
CA GLU A 767 20.62 -18.18 -23.51
C GLU A 767 21.34 -17.03 -22.74
N HIS A 768 21.13 -16.98 -21.41
CA HIS A 768 21.54 -15.86 -20.57
C HIS A 768 23.06 -15.83 -20.34
N LYS A 769 23.68 -14.73 -20.75
CA LYS A 769 25.15 -14.54 -20.72
C LYS A 769 25.74 -14.08 -19.39
N LEU A 770 24.91 -13.84 -18.38
CA LEU A 770 25.32 -13.54 -17.00
C LEU A 770 24.52 -14.40 -16.01
N GLY A 771 25.04 -14.58 -14.79
CA GLY A 771 24.33 -15.25 -13.70
C GLY A 771 23.09 -14.48 -13.23
N LEU A 772 22.13 -15.17 -12.61
CA LEU A 772 20.87 -14.58 -12.13
C LEU A 772 21.10 -13.41 -11.15
N ASP A 773 22.13 -13.48 -10.33
CA ASP A 773 22.55 -12.42 -9.41
C ASP A 773 22.83 -11.07 -10.09
N SER A 774 23.41 -11.10 -11.30
CA SER A 774 23.65 -9.92 -12.13
C SER A 774 22.33 -9.27 -12.54
N TYR A 775 21.28 -10.05 -12.80
CA TYR A 775 19.94 -9.54 -13.06
C TYR A 775 19.22 -9.10 -11.78
N LEU A 776 19.42 -9.78 -10.64
CA LEU A 776 18.91 -9.37 -9.33
C LEU A 776 19.54 -8.07 -8.80
N LEU A 777 20.63 -7.57 -9.41
CA LEU A 777 21.19 -6.24 -9.14
C LEU A 777 20.53 -5.13 -9.97
N LYS A 778 19.84 -5.45 -11.08
CA LYS A 778 19.30 -4.44 -12.03
C LYS A 778 18.36 -3.41 -11.40
N PRO A 779 17.46 -3.73 -10.46
CA PRO A 779 16.65 -2.70 -9.80
C PRO A 779 17.47 -1.69 -8.99
N VAL A 780 18.49 -2.15 -8.27
CA VAL A 780 19.39 -1.25 -7.51
C VAL A 780 20.17 -0.35 -8.47
N GLN A 781 20.64 -0.92 -9.59
CA GLN A 781 21.33 -0.18 -10.65
C GLN A 781 20.40 0.85 -11.31
N ARG A 782 19.20 0.48 -11.76
CA ARG A 782 18.25 1.39 -12.44
C ARG A 782 17.88 2.58 -11.55
N LEU A 783 17.56 2.33 -10.28
CA LEU A 783 17.26 3.40 -9.31
C LEU A 783 18.38 4.44 -9.19
N THR A 784 19.65 4.00 -9.15
CA THR A 784 20.81 4.91 -9.07
C THR A 784 21.13 5.61 -10.39
N LYS A 785 20.68 5.07 -11.53
CA LYS A 785 20.88 5.64 -12.87
C LYS A 785 19.97 6.84 -13.15
N TYR A 786 18.72 6.86 -12.67
CA TYR A 786 17.77 7.94 -12.96
C TYR A 786 18.29 9.34 -12.59
N GLN A 787 18.96 9.51 -11.44
CA GLN A 787 19.54 10.81 -11.07
C GLN A 787 20.75 11.22 -11.94
N LEU A 788 21.43 10.27 -12.61
CA LEU A 788 22.44 10.61 -13.62
C LEU A 788 21.77 11.13 -14.89
N LEU A 789 20.77 10.41 -15.41
CA LEU A 789 20.06 10.77 -16.64
C LEU A 789 19.31 12.11 -16.49
N LEU A 790 18.64 12.35 -15.35
CA LEU A 790 18.01 13.63 -15.04
C LEU A 790 19.03 14.79 -14.96
N LYS A 791 20.22 14.54 -14.41
CA LYS A 791 21.31 15.53 -14.32
C LYS A 791 21.97 15.80 -15.68
N GLU A 792 22.09 14.78 -16.52
CA GLU A 792 22.59 14.87 -17.89
C GLU A 792 21.61 15.66 -18.77
N LEU A 793 20.30 15.42 -18.64
CA LEU A 793 19.29 16.21 -19.34
C LEU A 793 19.28 17.67 -18.85
N LEU A 794 19.35 17.90 -17.53
CA LEU A 794 19.38 19.23 -16.93
C LEU A 794 20.57 20.09 -17.39
N LYS A 795 21.73 19.44 -17.65
CA LYS A 795 22.92 20.07 -18.22
C LYS A 795 22.68 20.66 -19.62
N TYR A 796 21.82 20.03 -20.44
CA TYR A 796 21.47 20.52 -21.78
C TYR A 796 20.21 21.42 -21.79
N SER A 797 19.43 21.46 -20.71
CA SER A 797 18.26 22.36 -20.54
C SER A 797 18.59 23.71 -19.87
N ALA A 798 19.87 24.03 -19.63
CA ALA A 798 20.30 25.24 -18.92
C ALA A 798 19.99 26.59 -19.62
N GLY A 799 19.37 26.58 -20.81
CA GLY A 799 19.05 27.76 -21.63
C GLY A 799 17.77 28.52 -21.25
N GLY A 800 17.13 28.23 -20.11
CA GLY A 800 15.94 28.95 -19.64
C GLY A 800 14.61 28.45 -20.22
N CYS A 801 14.56 27.22 -20.73
CA CYS A 801 13.33 26.57 -21.17
C CYS A 801 12.33 26.34 -20.02
N GLU A 802 11.04 26.25 -20.33
CA GLU A 802 10.03 25.67 -19.44
C GLU A 802 10.42 24.23 -19.03
N GLY A 803 9.86 23.72 -17.92
CA GLY A 803 10.21 22.41 -17.37
C GLY A 803 11.59 22.32 -16.67
N THR A 804 12.54 23.23 -16.93
CA THR A 804 13.89 23.18 -16.30
C THR A 804 13.85 23.19 -14.76
N SER A 805 12.90 23.93 -14.16
CA SER A 805 12.69 23.94 -12.71
C SER A 805 12.13 22.61 -12.19
N GLU A 806 11.21 21.98 -12.94
CA GLU A 806 10.62 20.68 -12.60
C GLU A 806 11.64 19.56 -12.73
N LEU A 807 12.49 19.60 -13.75
CA LEU A 807 13.60 18.66 -13.96
C LEU A 807 14.64 18.76 -12.83
N GLN A 808 14.95 19.96 -12.35
CA GLN A 808 15.81 20.16 -11.18
C GLN A 808 15.14 19.66 -9.88
N ALA A 809 13.83 19.86 -9.72
CA ALA A 809 13.07 19.32 -8.59
C ALA A 809 12.95 17.79 -8.63
N ALA A 810 12.78 17.19 -9.82
CA ALA A 810 12.78 15.74 -10.04
C ALA A 810 14.13 15.11 -9.66
N LEU A 811 15.24 15.73 -10.10
CA LEU A 811 16.59 15.33 -9.71
C LEU A 811 16.77 15.36 -8.19
N ALA A 812 16.34 16.43 -7.51
CA ALA A 812 16.38 16.51 -6.06
C ALA A 812 15.50 15.43 -5.40
N ALA A 813 14.28 15.21 -5.89
CA ALA A 813 13.35 14.22 -5.37
C ALA A 813 13.89 12.77 -5.50
N MET A 814 14.54 12.44 -6.61
CA MET A 814 15.20 11.14 -6.82
C MET A 814 16.46 10.98 -5.96
N LEU A 815 17.24 12.04 -5.72
CA LEU A 815 18.35 12.01 -4.77
C LEU A 815 17.88 11.82 -3.32
N HIS A 816 16.77 12.47 -2.92
CA HIS A 816 16.14 12.25 -1.62
C HIS A 816 15.56 10.83 -1.48
N LEU A 817 14.94 10.28 -2.54
CA LEU A 817 14.48 8.89 -2.59
C LEU A 817 15.65 7.91 -2.39
N LEU A 818 16.73 8.06 -3.15
CA LEU A 818 17.94 7.24 -3.02
C LEU A 818 18.51 7.28 -1.60
N LYS A 819 18.59 8.47 -1.01
CA LYS A 819 18.99 8.65 0.39
C LYS A 819 18.03 7.95 1.35
N SER A 820 16.71 8.08 1.16
CA SER A 820 15.70 7.43 2.01
C SER A 820 15.75 5.90 1.92
N VAL A 821 15.96 5.35 0.72
CA VAL A 821 16.15 3.90 0.52
C VAL A 821 17.43 3.44 1.23
N ASN A 822 18.55 4.16 1.04
CA ASN A 822 19.81 3.86 1.75
C ASN A 822 19.66 3.92 3.27
N ASP A 823 19.04 4.96 3.82
CA ASP A 823 18.86 5.10 5.27
C ASP A 823 17.95 3.99 5.84
N SER A 824 16.99 3.49 5.05
CA SER A 824 16.19 2.32 5.40
C SER A 824 16.98 0.99 5.38
N MET A 825 18.10 0.90 4.65
CA MET A 825 19.03 -0.23 4.74
C MET A 825 19.73 -0.29 6.10
N HIS A 826 20.08 0.88 6.66
CA HIS A 826 20.67 0.95 8.00
C HIS A 826 19.61 0.70 9.09
N GLN A 827 18.34 1.05 8.85
CA GLN A 827 17.22 0.78 9.76
C GLN A 827 17.01 -0.72 10.01
N ILE A 828 17.02 -1.56 8.97
CA ILE A 828 16.82 -3.02 9.12
C ILE A 828 17.98 -3.73 9.85
N ALA A 829 19.11 -3.06 10.03
CA ALA A 829 20.26 -3.54 10.80
C ALA A 829 20.22 -3.12 12.28
N ILE A 830 19.16 -2.44 12.76
CA ILE A 830 18.97 -2.11 14.17
C ILE A 830 18.49 -3.34 14.95
N THR A 831 19.18 -3.69 16.03
CA THR A 831 18.86 -4.87 16.87
C THR A 831 18.60 -4.48 18.32
N GLY A 832 17.67 -5.19 18.97
CA GLY A 832 17.35 -5.00 20.40
C GLY A 832 16.51 -3.76 20.74
N TYR A 833 15.84 -3.14 19.76
CA TYR A 833 14.78 -2.16 20.03
C TYR A 833 13.48 -2.88 20.41
N GLN A 834 12.80 -2.45 21.46
CA GLN A 834 11.52 -3.02 21.89
C GLN A 834 10.35 -2.14 21.44
N GLY A 835 9.78 -2.50 20.28
CA GLY A 835 8.66 -1.82 19.63
C GLY A 835 8.82 -1.85 18.11
N GLU A 836 7.80 -1.42 17.37
CA GLU A 836 7.90 -1.30 15.91
C GLU A 836 8.68 -0.04 15.54
N LEU A 837 9.73 -0.19 14.71
CA LEU A 837 10.50 0.96 14.22
C LEU A 837 9.65 1.87 13.30
N CYS A 838 8.59 1.32 12.69
CA CYS A 838 7.63 2.03 11.85
C CYS A 838 6.82 3.09 12.63
N ASP A 839 6.54 2.86 13.92
CA ASP A 839 5.77 3.79 14.76
C ASP A 839 6.49 5.13 14.96
N LEU A 840 7.80 5.16 14.73
CA LEU A 840 8.64 6.36 14.84
C LEU A 840 8.50 7.30 13.63
N GLY A 841 7.82 6.88 12.57
CA GLY A 841 7.74 7.55 11.28
C GLY A 841 8.90 7.13 10.35
N ARG A 842 9.20 7.95 9.35
CA ARG A 842 10.32 7.70 8.42
C ARG A 842 11.66 8.05 9.07
N VAL A 843 12.72 7.31 8.72
CA VAL A 843 14.10 7.75 8.96
C VAL A 843 14.42 8.93 8.04
N LEU A 844 14.88 10.01 8.64
CA LEU A 844 15.22 11.27 7.98
C LEU A 844 16.74 11.41 7.81
N MET A 845 17.53 10.94 8.79
CA MET A 845 19.00 10.89 8.72
C MET A 845 19.56 9.75 9.59
N GLN A 846 20.70 9.19 9.20
CA GLN A 846 21.58 8.41 10.08
C GLN A 846 23.04 8.88 10.00
N GLY A 847 23.86 8.47 10.97
CA GLY A 847 25.28 8.82 11.01
C GLY A 847 26.00 8.41 12.29
N SER A 848 27.33 8.36 12.25
CA SER A 848 28.18 8.02 13.41
C SER A 848 28.74 9.28 14.07
N PHE A 849 28.65 9.36 15.39
CA PHE A 849 29.00 10.55 16.18
C PHE A 849 29.73 10.20 17.49
N SER A 850 30.64 11.07 17.91
CA SER A 850 31.15 11.12 19.28
C SER A 850 30.12 11.82 20.16
N VAL A 851 29.58 11.10 21.16
CA VAL A 851 28.53 11.61 22.07
C VAL A 851 28.99 11.56 23.53
N TRP A 852 28.93 12.72 24.19
CA TRP A 852 29.05 12.86 25.64
C TRP A 852 27.65 13.06 26.25
N ILE A 853 27.40 12.51 27.44
CA ILE A 853 26.12 12.63 28.14
C ILE A 853 26.35 13.40 29.44
N SER A 854 25.55 14.45 29.67
CA SER A 854 25.54 15.24 30.90
C SER A 854 24.14 15.21 31.51
N HIS A 855 24.01 14.52 32.65
CA HIS A 855 22.79 14.55 33.46
C HIS A 855 22.95 15.57 34.58
N LYS A 856 21.89 16.33 34.85
CA LYS A 856 21.87 17.38 35.87
C LYS A 856 21.71 16.81 37.30
N LYS A 857 22.68 16.01 37.78
CA LYS A 857 22.63 15.39 39.13
C LYS A 857 22.52 16.46 40.23
N GLY A 858 21.68 16.15 41.23
CA GLY A 858 21.50 16.95 42.44
C GLY A 858 22.73 16.95 43.38
N PRO A 859 22.63 17.57 44.56
CA PRO A 859 23.78 17.97 45.38
C PRO A 859 24.39 16.83 46.23
N THR A 860 24.87 15.76 45.60
CA THR A 860 25.76 14.77 46.24
C THR A 860 27.06 14.61 45.47
N ARG A 861 28.18 14.93 46.14
CA ARG A 861 29.55 14.74 45.61
C ARG A 861 29.99 13.28 45.79
N VAL A 862 30.79 12.80 44.83
CA VAL A 862 31.94 11.86 44.91
C VAL A 862 31.98 10.91 43.69
N LYS A 863 33.21 10.67 43.19
CA LYS A 863 33.65 9.64 42.21
C LYS A 863 32.68 9.28 41.05
N GLU A 864 32.97 9.80 39.86
CA GLU A 864 32.58 9.14 38.60
C GLU A 864 33.59 9.48 37.49
N LEU A 865 34.73 8.77 37.48
CA LEU A 865 35.86 9.04 36.57
C LEU A 865 35.56 8.75 35.08
N ALA A 866 34.49 8.00 34.80
CA ALA A 866 34.12 7.59 33.45
C ALA A 866 33.44 8.69 32.60
N ARG A 867 32.99 9.81 33.19
CA ARG A 867 32.12 10.81 32.53
C ARG A 867 32.76 11.61 31.37
N PHE A 868 34.08 11.52 31.16
CA PHE A 868 34.79 12.42 30.24
C PHE A 868 35.15 11.82 28.86
N GLN A 869 35.07 10.50 28.67
CA GLN A 869 35.34 9.91 27.36
C GLN A 869 34.11 9.98 26.45
N PRO A 870 34.24 10.44 25.18
CA PRO A 870 33.15 10.37 24.22
C PRO A 870 32.79 8.92 23.92
N THR A 871 31.51 8.60 23.95
CA THR A 871 31.03 7.29 23.49
C THR A 871 30.68 7.37 22.02
N GLN A 872 31.19 6.44 21.20
CA GLN A 872 30.74 6.33 19.82
C GLN A 872 29.28 5.84 19.79
N ARG A 873 28.43 6.58 19.08
CA ARG A 873 27.03 6.25 18.84
C ARG A 873 26.71 6.43 17.36
N HIS A 874 25.93 5.50 16.83
CA HIS A 874 25.26 5.69 15.56
C HIS A 874 23.85 6.20 15.86
N LEU A 875 23.50 7.35 15.32
CA LEU A 875 22.22 8.02 15.57
C LEU A 875 21.30 7.80 14.38
N PHE A 876 20.02 7.57 14.65
CA PHE A 876 18.96 7.52 13.65
C PHE A 876 17.88 8.56 14.01
N LEU A 877 17.75 9.59 13.20
CA LEU A 877 16.73 10.62 13.33
C LEU A 877 15.48 10.18 12.56
N TYR A 878 14.36 10.03 13.26
CA TYR A 878 13.04 9.77 12.70
C TYR A 878 12.14 11.00 12.87
N GLU A 879 11.00 11.03 12.18
CA GLU A 879 10.00 12.10 12.29
C GLU A 879 9.45 12.30 13.72
N ARG A 880 9.39 11.23 14.53
CA ARG A 880 8.82 11.26 15.90
C ARG A 880 9.83 10.95 17.01
N ALA A 881 11.02 10.44 16.69
CA ALA A 881 12.04 10.06 17.68
C ALA A 881 13.49 10.17 17.18
N LEU A 882 14.45 10.19 18.12
CA LEU A 882 15.87 10.06 17.85
C LEU A 882 16.40 8.81 18.57
N LEU A 883 16.85 7.80 17.83
CA LEU A 883 17.46 6.60 18.38
C LEU A 883 18.98 6.74 18.48
N PHE A 884 19.52 6.22 19.58
CA PHE A 884 20.95 6.06 19.84
C PHE A 884 21.27 4.57 19.82
N CYS A 885 22.16 4.14 18.92
CA CYS A 885 22.64 2.77 18.80
C CYS A 885 24.16 2.71 18.99
N LYS A 886 24.69 1.54 19.38
CA LYS A 886 26.12 1.22 19.30
C LYS A 886 26.34 0.32 18.09
N ARG A 887 27.11 0.79 17.10
CA ARG A 887 27.58 -0.04 15.98
C ARG A 887 28.34 -1.26 16.53
N ARG A 888 28.07 -2.41 15.95
CA ARG A 888 28.83 -3.65 16.11
C ARG A 888 29.48 -3.96 14.77
N GLU A 889 30.69 -4.48 14.85
CA GLU A 889 31.33 -5.23 13.79
C GLU A 889 31.39 -6.66 14.30
N GLU A 890 30.83 -7.60 13.54
CA GLU A 890 30.90 -9.02 13.88
C GLU A 890 32.23 -9.59 13.37
N HIS A 891 32.79 -10.54 14.12
CA HIS A 891 34.03 -11.23 13.78
C HIS A 891 33.74 -12.73 13.75
N GLY A 892 33.12 -13.16 12.64
CA GLY A 892 32.90 -14.57 12.30
C GLY A 892 33.41 -14.85 10.89
N GLU A 893 33.55 -16.11 10.53
CA GLU A 893 34.19 -16.55 9.28
C GLU A 893 33.31 -16.37 8.01
N GLY A 894 32.22 -15.59 8.10
CA GLY A 894 31.36 -15.23 6.98
C GLY A 894 31.76 -13.91 6.34
N ALA A 895 31.72 -13.84 5.01
CA ALA A 895 32.14 -12.66 4.24
C ALA A 895 31.15 -11.46 4.29
N ASP A 896 30.10 -11.51 5.11
CA ASP A 896 29.06 -10.49 5.17
C ASP A 896 29.42 -9.34 6.12
N LYS A 897 29.98 -8.26 5.55
CA LYS A 897 30.49 -7.10 6.29
C LYS A 897 29.41 -6.05 6.62
N THR A 898 28.13 -6.43 6.67
CA THR A 898 27.05 -5.48 7.02
C THR A 898 27.12 -5.07 8.51
N PRO A 899 27.26 -3.77 8.83
CA PRO A 899 27.38 -3.31 10.21
C PRO A 899 26.03 -3.36 10.93
N SER A 900 25.95 -4.06 12.06
CA SER A 900 24.73 -4.14 12.88
C SER A 900 24.71 -3.06 13.98
N TYR A 901 23.51 -2.60 14.37
CA TYR A 901 23.32 -1.44 15.23
C TYR A 901 22.53 -1.79 16.50
N SER A 902 23.24 -2.23 17.54
CA SER A 902 22.61 -2.57 18.82
C SER A 902 22.02 -1.33 19.51
N PHE A 903 20.70 -1.30 19.69
CA PHE A 903 19.93 -0.21 20.31
C PHE A 903 20.42 0.12 21.72
N LYS A 904 20.38 1.39 22.13
CA LYS A 904 20.80 1.87 23.46
C LYS A 904 19.84 2.87 24.12
N HIS A 905 19.25 3.80 23.37
CA HIS A 905 18.35 4.83 23.93
C HIS A 905 17.45 5.47 22.86
N CYS A 906 16.30 6.02 23.26
CA CYS A 906 15.31 6.65 22.38
C CYS A 906 14.77 7.95 23.01
N LEU A 907 14.90 9.08 22.31
CA LEU A 907 14.31 10.37 22.72
C LEU A 907 13.08 10.66 21.86
N LYS A 908 11.94 11.01 22.47
CA LYS A 908 10.73 11.45 21.74
C LYS A 908 10.91 12.89 21.27
N MET A 909 10.74 13.16 19.98
CA MET A 909 10.99 14.50 19.41
C MET A 909 10.13 15.60 20.04
N SER A 910 8.96 15.26 20.59
CA SER A 910 8.05 16.17 21.31
C SER A 910 8.63 16.80 22.59
N ALA A 911 9.74 16.27 23.13
CA ALA A 911 10.43 16.82 24.29
C ALA A 911 11.94 17.01 24.04
N VAL A 912 12.37 16.97 22.78
CA VAL A 912 13.73 17.28 22.34
C VAL A 912 13.86 18.78 22.05
N GLY A 913 15.00 19.35 22.42
CA GLY A 913 15.47 20.64 21.93
C GLY A 913 16.95 20.57 21.54
N ILE A 914 17.46 21.67 20.96
CA ILE A 914 18.82 21.73 20.41
C ILE A 914 19.58 22.98 20.87
N THR A 915 20.91 22.91 20.87
CA THR A 915 21.80 24.09 20.95
C THR A 915 22.78 24.01 19.79
N GLU A 916 22.70 24.95 18.84
CA GLU A 916 23.54 24.92 17.63
C GLU A 916 25.03 25.10 17.92
N ASN A 917 25.40 25.92 18.90
CA ASN A 917 26.78 26.33 19.13
C ASN A 917 27.28 25.93 20.51
N VAL A 918 28.29 25.07 20.55
CA VAL A 918 29.04 24.66 21.74
C VAL A 918 30.39 25.38 21.73
N LYS A 919 30.78 26.00 22.86
CA LYS A 919 32.07 26.69 22.98
C LYS A 919 33.22 25.69 22.83
N GLY A 920 34.17 26.00 21.94
CA GLY A 920 35.42 25.25 21.76
C GLY A 920 35.48 24.26 20.60
N ASP A 921 34.38 23.95 19.91
CA ASP A 921 34.41 23.15 18.66
C ASP A 921 33.22 23.49 17.76
N VAL A 922 33.49 24.03 16.57
CA VAL A 922 32.47 24.40 15.58
C VAL A 922 31.68 23.20 15.06
N LYS A 923 32.21 21.97 15.16
CA LYS A 923 31.54 20.72 14.77
C LYS A 923 30.65 20.12 15.86
N LYS A 924 30.61 20.72 17.06
CA LYS A 924 29.73 20.30 18.15
C LYS A 924 28.42 21.06 18.19
N PHE A 925 27.36 20.34 18.55
CA PHE A 925 26.05 20.87 18.91
C PHE A 925 25.51 20.08 20.13
N GLU A 926 24.49 20.60 20.79
CA GLU A 926 23.78 19.88 21.85
C GLU A 926 22.42 19.42 21.35
N ILE A 927 22.02 18.22 21.77
CA ILE A 927 20.64 17.77 21.79
C ILE A 927 20.28 17.61 23.27
N TRP A 928 19.19 18.22 23.72
CA TRP A 928 18.75 18.16 25.11
C TRP A 928 17.31 17.68 25.20
N TYR A 929 17.00 16.99 26.28
CA TYR A 929 15.69 16.37 26.52
C TYR A 929 15.09 16.89 27.83
N SER A 930 13.75 16.87 27.93
CA SER A 930 13.00 17.20 29.15
C SER A 930 13.54 18.45 29.88
N GLY A 931 13.48 19.61 29.22
CA GLY A 931 13.92 20.88 29.83
C GLY A 931 15.42 20.98 30.20
N ARG A 932 16.29 20.16 29.59
CA ARG A 932 17.73 19.99 29.93
C ARG A 932 18.00 19.23 31.24
N GLU A 933 17.14 18.28 31.60
CA GLU A 933 17.48 17.24 32.58
C GLU A 933 18.61 16.34 32.05
N GLU A 934 18.55 16.04 30.75
CA GLU A 934 19.57 15.30 30.00
C GLU A 934 20.09 16.16 28.84
N VAL A 935 21.43 16.23 28.68
CA VAL A 935 22.09 16.97 27.61
C VAL A 935 23.14 16.08 26.93
N TYR A 936 22.94 15.82 25.65
CA TYR A 936 23.83 15.07 24.78
C TYR A 936 24.66 16.05 23.95
N VAL A 937 25.96 16.14 24.20
CA VAL A 937 26.87 16.89 23.32
C VAL A 937 27.26 15.96 22.18
N VAL A 938 26.99 16.38 20.94
CA VAL A 938 27.18 15.59 19.72
C VAL A 938 28.23 16.28 18.85
N GLN A 939 29.32 15.58 18.52
CA GLN A 939 30.34 16.06 17.58
C GLN A 939 30.17 15.37 16.23
N ALA A 940 29.88 16.16 15.20
CA ALA A 940 29.83 15.69 13.81
C ALA A 940 31.25 15.46 13.24
N PRO A 941 31.41 14.57 12.25
CA PRO A 941 32.70 14.39 11.57
C PRO A 941 33.16 15.69 10.88
N THR A 942 32.25 16.40 10.22
CA THR A 942 32.49 17.66 9.51
C THR A 942 31.42 18.72 9.87
N VAL A 943 31.64 19.99 9.47
CA VAL A 943 30.69 21.09 9.75
C VAL A 943 29.41 20.91 8.92
N GLU A 944 29.52 20.43 7.69
CA GLU A 944 28.40 20.24 6.75
C GLU A 944 27.43 19.20 7.30
N VAL A 945 27.95 18.11 7.89
CA VAL A 945 27.12 17.09 8.56
C VAL A 945 26.39 17.66 9.77
N LYS A 946 27.05 18.50 10.59
CA LYS A 946 26.37 19.23 11.69
C LYS A 946 25.26 20.12 11.14
N THR A 947 25.52 20.92 10.11
CA THR A 947 24.54 21.86 9.53
C THR A 947 23.33 21.12 8.95
N ALA A 948 23.55 20.00 8.26
CA ALA A 948 22.46 19.17 7.74
C ALA A 948 21.59 18.58 8.87
N TRP A 949 22.22 18.03 9.92
CA TRP A 949 21.51 17.50 11.09
C TRP A 949 20.72 18.57 11.85
N LEU A 950 21.29 19.77 12.03
CA LEU A 950 20.60 20.89 12.65
C LEU A 950 19.44 21.42 11.80
N GLY A 951 19.59 21.43 10.47
CA GLY A 951 18.51 21.79 9.54
C GLY A 951 17.30 20.86 9.67
N GLU A 952 17.54 19.54 9.71
CA GLU A 952 16.47 18.56 9.79
C GLU A 952 15.83 18.51 11.19
N LEU A 953 16.62 18.62 12.27
CA LEU A 953 16.11 18.77 13.64
C LEU A 953 15.23 20.03 13.77
N ARG A 954 15.64 21.17 13.16
CA ARG A 954 14.80 22.38 13.09
C ARG A 954 13.50 22.12 12.34
N ARG A 955 13.53 21.45 11.18
CA ARG A 955 12.35 21.14 10.37
C ARG A 955 11.28 20.39 11.18
N ILE A 956 11.70 19.36 11.93
CA ILE A 956 10.79 18.56 12.79
C ILE A 956 10.18 19.44 13.89
N LEU A 957 11.02 20.17 14.65
CA LEU A 957 10.57 20.98 15.77
C LEU A 957 9.66 22.14 15.33
N THR A 958 9.95 22.78 14.19
CA THR A 958 9.10 23.83 13.61
C THR A 958 7.73 23.28 13.17
N ASN A 959 7.68 22.08 12.59
CA ASN A 959 6.41 21.45 12.19
C ASN A 959 5.55 21.08 13.41
N GLN A 960 6.15 20.54 14.47
CA GLN A 960 5.44 20.28 15.73
C GLN A 960 4.89 21.56 16.36
N GLN A 961 5.63 22.68 16.27
CA GLN A 961 5.16 23.99 16.77
C GLN A 961 4.02 24.60 15.91
N LYS A 962 3.86 24.17 14.64
CA LYS A 962 2.68 24.55 13.83
C LYS A 962 1.43 23.79 14.28
N LEU A 963 1.52 22.46 14.36
CA LEU A 963 0.41 21.61 14.80
C LEU A 963 -0.15 22.06 16.17
N LEU A 964 0.74 22.32 17.14
CA LEU A 964 0.39 22.83 18.48
C LEU A 964 -0.15 24.27 18.52
N LYS A 965 -0.21 24.98 17.39
CA LYS A 965 -0.90 26.27 17.21
C LYS A 965 -2.22 26.11 16.48
N ASP A 966 -2.25 25.27 15.44
CA ASP A 966 -3.46 25.02 14.65
C ASP A 966 -4.53 24.33 15.51
N GLU A 967 -4.14 23.37 16.36
CA GLU A 967 -5.02 22.75 17.39
C GLU A 967 -5.63 23.78 18.36
N ARG A 968 -4.93 24.89 18.67
CA ARG A 968 -5.43 25.96 19.54
C ARG A 968 -6.31 26.98 18.83
N CYS A 969 -6.38 26.93 17.50
CA CYS A 969 -7.16 27.86 16.69
C CYS A 969 -8.62 27.43 16.59
N VAL A 970 -8.88 26.10 16.64
CA VAL A 970 -10.22 25.50 16.49
C VAL A 970 -11.12 25.77 17.71
N ASP A 971 -10.55 25.84 18.92
CA ASP A 971 -11.30 26.02 20.18
C ASP A 971 -11.86 27.46 20.41
N ILE A 972 -11.65 28.41 19.48
CA ILE A 972 -12.01 29.82 19.68
C ILE A 972 -12.80 30.40 18.48
N GLN A 973 -13.90 29.74 18.08
CA GLN A 973 -14.84 30.35 17.11
C GLN A 973 -16.30 29.86 17.22
N MET A 974 -17.06 30.48 18.13
CA MET A 974 -18.52 30.72 17.97
C MET A 974 -18.86 32.12 18.52
N PRO A 975 -19.71 32.92 17.85
CA PRO A 975 -19.89 34.34 18.17
C PRO A 975 -21.19 34.67 18.91
N ASP A 976 -21.20 35.80 19.63
CA ASP A 976 -22.25 36.82 19.43
C ASP A 976 -21.74 38.23 19.79
N HIS A 977 -22.46 39.28 19.38
CA HIS A 977 -21.98 40.66 19.37
C HIS A 977 -22.71 41.59 20.35
N ILE A 978 -21.97 42.52 20.98
CA ILE A 978 -22.28 43.96 21.01
C ILE A 978 -21.02 44.76 21.41
N ARG A 979 -21.01 46.07 21.10
CA ARG A 979 -19.79 46.82 20.69
C ARG A 979 -19.59 48.13 21.45
N ARG A 980 -18.35 48.41 21.92
CA ARG A 980 -17.64 49.72 21.83
C ARG A 980 -16.20 49.69 22.38
N SER A 981 -15.41 50.70 22.01
CA SER A 981 -13.95 50.89 22.18
C SER A 981 -13.67 52.43 22.21
N PRO A 982 -12.43 52.98 22.22
CA PRO A 982 -11.07 52.42 22.25
C PRO A 982 -10.18 53.01 23.39
N PRO A 983 -8.84 52.90 23.33
CA PRO A 983 -8.05 54.07 22.88
C PRO A 983 -6.81 53.76 21.99
N VAL A 984 -6.10 54.83 21.60
CA VAL A 984 -4.90 54.93 20.72
C VAL A 984 -3.82 55.68 21.56
N SER A 985 -2.49 55.52 21.45
CA SER A 985 -1.59 55.81 20.31
C SER A 985 -0.18 55.19 20.37
N GLU A 986 0.50 55.26 19.22
CA GLU A 986 1.95 55.28 18.90
C GLU A 986 3.02 55.27 20.03
N SER A 987 4.18 54.62 19.98
CA SER A 987 5.09 54.08 18.92
C SER A 987 6.09 55.05 18.25
N LYS A 988 7.39 54.65 18.21
CA LYS A 988 8.38 54.84 17.10
C LYS A 988 9.80 54.30 17.45
N GLN A 989 10.73 54.30 16.49
CA GLN A 989 11.96 53.48 16.45
C GLN A 989 13.20 54.25 15.93
N GLN A 990 14.37 53.58 15.95
CA GLN A 990 15.61 53.90 15.17
C GLN A 990 16.40 55.16 15.63
N ARG A 991 17.70 55.36 15.29
CA ARG A 991 18.65 54.67 14.38
C ARG A 991 20.10 54.71 14.95
N ALA A 992 21.11 54.19 14.22
CA ALA A 992 22.50 54.01 14.69
C ALA A 992 23.57 54.62 13.74
N SER A 993 24.81 54.81 14.24
CA SER A 993 26.06 55.07 13.49
C SER A 993 27.33 54.72 14.34
N PHE A 994 28.56 55.05 13.88
CA PHE A 994 29.81 54.27 14.11
C PHE A 994 31.06 55.10 14.53
N SER A 995 32.14 54.41 14.96
CA SER A 995 33.57 54.85 15.12
C SER A 995 33.89 55.80 16.31
N SER A 996 35.11 55.86 16.92
CA SER A 996 36.43 55.21 16.65
C SER A 996 37.32 55.05 17.92
N GLU A 997 38.28 54.12 17.86
CA GLU A 997 39.67 54.09 18.42
C GLU A 997 40.04 54.38 19.92
N ASP A 998 40.74 53.39 20.52
CA ASP A 998 41.93 53.38 21.39
C ASP A 998 42.27 54.49 22.43
N THR A 999 42.69 54.07 23.66
CA THR A 999 44.10 54.16 24.17
C THR A 999 44.27 53.86 25.69
N VAL A 1000 44.79 52.66 26.02
CA VAL A 1000 45.93 52.34 26.93
C VAL A 1000 46.08 53.00 28.35
N ARG A 1001 46.20 52.13 29.39
CA ARG A 1001 46.85 52.30 30.75
C ARG A 1001 46.20 53.21 31.83
N GLU A 1002 46.57 53.18 33.12
CA GLU A 1002 47.04 52.13 34.10
C GLU A 1002 47.07 52.75 35.53
N GLU A 1003 47.48 51.99 36.56
CA GLU A 1003 47.87 52.39 37.93
C GLU A 1003 46.84 53.00 38.93
N GLN A 1004 46.47 52.17 39.92
CA GLN A 1004 46.52 52.37 41.39
C GLN A 1004 46.62 53.83 41.94
N TYR A 1005 45.83 54.22 42.95
CA TYR A 1005 46.14 53.91 44.37
C TYR A 1005 44.94 54.04 45.36
N ARG A 1006 45.11 53.48 46.57
CA ARG A 1006 44.25 53.64 47.78
C ARG A 1006 44.64 54.93 48.56
N PRO A 1007 43.87 55.48 49.55
CA PRO A 1007 43.19 54.73 50.64
C PRO A 1007 41.85 55.27 51.25
N THR A 1008 40.92 54.33 51.49
CA THR A 1008 40.04 54.11 52.67
C THR A 1008 39.66 55.21 53.72
N VAL A 1009 38.34 55.31 54.03
CA VAL A 1009 37.68 55.23 55.41
C VAL A 1009 37.67 56.50 56.31
N PRO A 1010 36.64 56.81 57.18
CA PRO A 1010 35.17 56.51 57.16
C PRO A 1010 34.18 57.53 57.87
N LEU A 1011 32.84 57.29 57.77
CA LEU A 1011 31.77 57.50 58.83
C LEU A 1011 31.54 58.94 59.45
N PRO A 1012 30.55 59.20 60.35
CA PRO A 1012 29.28 58.51 60.70
C PRO A 1012 27.98 59.38 60.83
N LYS A 1013 26.82 58.78 60.49
CA LYS A 1013 25.49 58.76 61.19
C LYS A 1013 24.80 60.01 61.84
N SER A 1014 23.52 60.24 61.44
CA SER A 1014 22.32 60.49 62.31
C SER A 1014 22.23 61.84 63.09
N PRO A 1015 21.24 62.15 64.00
CA PRO A 1015 20.02 61.43 64.49
C PRO A 1015 18.72 62.30 64.78
N VAL A 1016 17.73 61.75 65.55
CA VAL A 1016 16.63 62.43 66.34
C VAL A 1016 15.42 63.07 65.58
N GLN A 1017 14.15 63.13 66.05
CA GLN A 1017 13.18 62.22 66.76
C GLN A 1017 11.73 62.85 66.77
N PRO A 1018 10.63 62.19 67.23
CA PRO A 1018 9.22 62.59 66.95
C PRO A 1018 8.27 62.92 68.15
N THR A 1019 7.12 63.57 67.86
CA THR A 1019 5.91 63.83 68.71
C THR A 1019 4.72 64.34 67.85
N GLN A 1020 3.40 64.27 68.18
CA GLN A 1020 2.55 63.34 68.96
C GLN A 1020 1.03 63.70 68.79
N LEU A 1021 0.08 62.76 69.05
CA LEU A 1021 -1.42 62.92 69.12
C LEU A 1021 -2.17 63.40 67.83
N ALA A 1022 -3.53 63.42 67.72
CA ALA A 1022 -4.59 62.43 68.03
C ALA A 1022 -6.02 62.94 67.63
N ARG A 1023 -7.02 62.03 67.57
CA ARG A 1023 -8.52 62.25 67.56
C ARG A 1023 -9.16 62.83 66.28
N HIS A 1024 -10.46 62.67 65.92
CA HIS A 1024 -11.66 61.84 66.29
C HIS A 1024 -12.75 62.09 65.19
N ALA A 1025 -13.92 61.44 65.06
CA ALA A 1025 -14.46 60.10 65.38
C ALA A 1025 -15.94 59.99 64.87
N SER A 1026 -16.54 58.78 64.88
CA SER A 1026 -18.01 58.47 64.76
C SER A 1026 -18.73 58.65 63.40
N LEU A 1027 -19.80 57.91 63.06
CA LEU A 1027 -20.36 56.60 63.51
C LEU A 1027 -21.40 56.07 62.48
N ASN A 1028 -21.76 54.77 62.58
CA ASN A 1028 -22.93 54.06 62.00
C ASN A 1028 -22.98 53.86 60.45
N GLY A 1029 -23.48 52.71 59.93
CA GLY A 1029 -23.91 51.49 60.64
C GLY A 1029 -24.30 50.31 59.71
N HIS A 1030 -24.37 49.11 60.29
CA HIS A 1030 -24.91 47.87 59.68
C HIS A 1030 -26.44 47.74 59.94
N LEU A 1031 -27.12 46.84 59.19
CA LEU A 1031 -28.27 45.96 59.52
C LEU A 1031 -28.58 45.16 58.22
N SER A 1032 -28.45 43.82 58.13
CA SER A 1032 -29.33 42.73 58.62
C SER A 1032 -30.66 42.54 57.84
N GLY A 1033 -30.96 41.32 57.39
CA GLY A 1033 -32.27 40.95 56.82
C GLY A 1033 -32.35 39.46 56.43
N SER A 1034 -33.52 38.84 56.57
CA SER A 1034 -33.71 37.37 56.46
C SER A 1034 -34.97 36.97 55.68
N GLY A 1035 -34.92 35.82 54.99
CA GLY A 1035 -36.05 35.16 54.33
C GLY A 1035 -36.08 35.34 52.79
N GLY A 1036 -36.80 34.51 52.02
CA GLY A 1036 -37.47 33.25 52.38
C GLY A 1036 -38.64 32.86 51.47
N VAL A 1037 -38.71 31.56 51.09
CA VAL A 1037 -39.89 30.83 50.55
C VAL A 1037 -40.31 31.11 49.08
N GLY A 1038 -40.58 30.04 48.30
CA GLY A 1038 -41.21 30.07 46.96
C GLY A 1038 -40.60 29.06 45.96
N TRP A 1039 -40.60 27.74 46.15
CA TRP A 1039 -41.72 26.76 46.14
C TRP A 1039 -42.48 26.58 44.81
N ARG A 1040 -42.66 25.29 44.42
CA ARG A 1040 -43.39 24.71 43.26
C ARG A 1040 -42.68 24.83 41.89
N SER A 1041 -42.76 23.86 40.98
CA SER A 1041 -43.04 22.40 41.07
C SER A 1041 -42.71 21.71 39.73
N GLY A 1042 -42.44 20.40 39.73
CA GLY A 1042 -42.43 19.57 38.50
C GLY A 1042 -43.86 19.21 38.03
N PRO A 1043 -44.09 18.07 37.32
CA PRO A 1043 -43.17 16.97 36.97
C PRO A 1043 -43.13 16.72 35.43
N LEU A 1044 -42.65 15.59 34.89
CA LEU A 1044 -43.43 14.35 34.70
C LEU A 1044 -42.56 13.14 34.28
N SER A 1045 -43.07 11.93 34.54
CA SER A 1045 -42.62 10.67 33.95
C SER A 1045 -43.85 9.83 33.54
N PRO A 1046 -43.72 8.93 32.55
CA PRO A 1046 -44.52 7.71 32.47
C PRO A 1046 -43.61 6.49 32.80
N VAL A 1047 -43.85 5.65 33.82
CA VAL A 1047 -45.02 4.81 34.17
C VAL A 1047 -45.08 3.48 33.39
N ARG A 1048 -45.29 2.37 34.12
CA ARG A 1048 -45.26 0.97 33.66
C ARG A 1048 -46.66 0.42 33.30
N HIS A 1049 -46.71 -0.49 32.33
CA HIS A 1049 -47.50 -1.73 32.41
C HIS A 1049 -46.49 -2.90 32.24
N ARG A 1050 -46.40 -4.00 33.01
CA ARG A 1050 -47.25 -4.75 33.98
C ARG A 1050 -47.92 -5.98 33.35
N GLY A 1051 -47.37 -7.15 33.69
CA GLY A 1051 -47.78 -8.50 33.28
C GLY A 1051 -46.55 -9.30 32.84
N GLY A 1052 -46.28 -10.53 33.33
CA GLY A 1052 -46.90 -11.25 34.44
C GLY A 1052 -46.46 -12.72 34.47
N GLY A 1053 -45.67 -13.15 35.45
CA GLY A 1053 -45.17 -14.54 35.54
C GLY A 1053 -44.38 -14.84 36.81
N HIS A 1054 -44.94 -15.70 37.66
CA HIS A 1054 -44.25 -16.44 38.73
C HIS A 1054 -43.51 -17.65 38.11
N CYS A 1055 -42.49 -18.31 38.69
CA CYS A 1055 -41.73 -18.20 39.96
C CYS A 1055 -40.38 -18.96 39.79
N SER A 1056 -39.44 -19.11 40.74
CA SER A 1056 -39.31 -18.63 42.14
C SER A 1056 -37.84 -18.66 42.62
N ALA A 1057 -37.47 -17.66 43.42
CA ALA A 1057 -36.58 -17.70 44.59
C ALA A 1057 -35.33 -18.61 44.65
N GLY A 1058 -34.15 -17.97 44.81
CA GLY A 1058 -32.93 -18.56 45.36
C GLY A 1058 -31.99 -17.45 45.88
N PHE A 1059 -31.69 -17.45 47.19
CA PHE A 1059 -30.70 -16.55 47.82
C PHE A 1059 -29.27 -16.95 47.34
N ARG A 1060 -28.22 -16.12 47.42
CA ARG A 1060 -27.86 -15.11 48.44
C ARG A 1060 -26.89 -14.06 47.88
N GLN A 1061 -26.54 -13.03 48.68
CA GLN A 1061 -25.49 -12.04 48.36
C GLN A 1061 -24.09 -12.68 48.36
N ILE A 1062 -23.23 -12.27 47.43
CA ILE A 1062 -22.10 -11.33 47.65
C ILE A 1062 -22.07 -10.38 46.44
#